data_AF-A0A2E7CPX0-F1
#
_entry.id   AF-A0A2E7CPX0-F1
#
_cell.length_a   1.000
_cell.length_b   1.000
_cell.length_c   1.000
_cell.angle_alpha   90.00
_cell.angle_beta   90.00
_cell.angle_gamma   90.00
#
_symmetry.space_group_name_H-M   'P 1'
#
loop_
_entity.id
_entity.type
_entity.pdbx_description
1 polymer ?
#
loop_
_entity_poly.entity_id
_entity_poly.type
_entity_poly.pdbx_seq_one_letter_code
_entity_poly.pdbx_strand_id
1 'polypeptide(L)'
;MFSLISLSFFSCKNDSPTSVRSDQATDLIDTDETNTEDPTEQEDCVNDEDHFKEEVWTKSLNPVCYGCHNTQGVANQSDLVLISNTQSNYLETNRERLAYVAGLEREGQSILLRKPLGLDGHGGGAVLTEEDEAYTVLIDFVDRLENPITECEGEDEETTESKLSLADTSQTLRKASLNLIGRLPNATQIARVQRGGEEELRTVLRELIDGENPSTQENTEELFIERMKELWNDQLLTDAYLSGASAIQTMDYDRYPNLYWYENIGNYSTRSAERDAINDALAQAPLELMAHVVRSDQPWTTILTADYMMVNQASAYALGISSSPPNLNSASDLEFYPAQAANYPHTGVLSSPVFLNRYPTTDTNRNRHRSRIIFDYFLNTNILALADRPIDASTSTIHNPTMNDPQCNVCHSVLDPVAGAFQNWDDDGHYNPPETGWYPEMYPPGFEEEQIDLTESDLALRWLAERIVEDPRFAQATVNTLYAGITGFEVLREYELGGDEVATQAWQRQNEWLLQLSEQLIENNYNIKDIVIEIVLSSDFRAIGENDATDAELMHAGTAKLLTPEALNRKIEATLGVPWRVNANSQRYLLGDYQLLYGGIDSDGVTTRLNSPNGIMAAVTFRMANDLACKAAANDFVLPAAQRRLFPFVETTYLPTTQDGFEVPQVQELIKKNIQHLHHLIWGEQVDLDDPELLITYDLYIDLLENGQLLIEEGETPEWLQWTCQGRLDHWTNESIPYSSRITSDPNYTIRAWRGVLSYMLSDYRFIYE
;
A
#
# COMPACT_ATOMS: atom_id res chain seq x y z
N MET A 1 20.74 -22.78 -46.39
CA MET A 1 21.26 -21.41 -46.56
C MET A 1 21.35 -20.83 -45.17
N PHE A 2 22.57 -20.67 -44.69
CA PHE A 2 22.94 -20.31 -43.32
C PHE A 2 22.57 -18.85 -42.99
N SER A 3 22.14 -18.57 -41.76
CA SER A 3 23.04 -17.98 -40.76
C SER A 3 22.44 -18.02 -39.35
N LEU A 4 23.20 -18.64 -38.43
CA LEU A 4 23.09 -18.58 -36.98
C LEU A 4 23.95 -17.42 -36.47
N ILE A 5 23.57 -16.80 -35.34
CA ILE A 5 24.54 -16.23 -34.39
C ILE A 5 24.14 -16.71 -32.99
N SER A 6 25.01 -17.54 -32.41
CA SER A 6 25.08 -17.88 -31.00
C SER A 6 26.28 -17.15 -30.41
N LEU A 7 26.17 -16.62 -29.19
CA LEU A 7 27.32 -16.20 -28.40
C LEU A 7 27.28 -16.90 -27.03
N SER A 8 28.41 -17.52 -26.72
CA SER A 8 28.64 -18.39 -25.57
C SER A 8 29.22 -17.60 -24.40
N PHE A 9 28.83 -17.98 -23.19
CA PHE A 9 29.47 -17.65 -21.92
C PHE A 9 30.83 -18.37 -21.78
N PHE A 10 31.80 -17.71 -21.15
CA PHE A 10 32.98 -18.34 -20.55
C PHE A 10 33.30 -17.69 -19.20
N SER A 11 33.71 -18.53 -18.25
CA SER A 11 34.02 -18.24 -16.84
C SER A 11 35.54 -18.28 -16.57
N CYS A 12 35.98 -17.44 -15.62
CA CYS A 12 37.13 -17.43 -14.69
C CYS A 12 38.51 -18.04 -15.05
N LYS A 13 39.61 -17.27 -14.83
CA LYS A 13 40.57 -17.42 -13.69
C LYS A 13 41.72 -16.39 -13.68
N ASN A 14 42.12 -16.05 -12.45
CA ASN A 14 43.32 -15.39 -11.89
C ASN A 14 44.58 -15.17 -12.74
N ASP A 15 45.26 -14.04 -12.51
CA ASP A 15 46.63 -14.03 -11.94
C ASP A 15 47.07 -12.60 -11.54
N SER A 16 47.65 -12.46 -10.34
CA SER A 16 48.44 -11.29 -9.92
C SER A 16 49.76 -11.21 -10.67
N PRO A 17 50.41 -10.04 -10.76
CA PRO A 17 51.72 -9.96 -10.12
C PRO A 17 52.09 -8.60 -9.49
N THR A 18 53.01 -8.72 -8.54
CA THR A 18 53.76 -7.73 -7.78
C THR A 18 54.75 -6.85 -8.60
N SER A 19 55.03 -5.68 -8.02
CA SER A 19 56.36 -5.07 -7.78
C SER A 19 56.75 -3.78 -8.54
N VAL A 20 56.99 -2.74 -7.72
CA VAL A 20 58.19 -1.86 -7.67
C VAL A 20 58.53 -1.02 -8.91
N ARG A 21 58.51 0.33 -8.80
CA ARG A 21 59.69 1.16 -8.45
C ARG A 21 59.38 2.67 -8.44
N SER A 22 60.17 3.34 -7.62
CA SER A 22 60.27 4.76 -7.27
C SER A 22 60.63 5.74 -8.39
N ASP A 23 60.44 7.02 -8.03
CA ASP A 23 61.21 8.24 -8.38
C ASP A 23 60.21 9.35 -8.81
N GLN A 24 60.19 10.59 -8.30
CA GLN A 24 61.23 11.40 -7.68
C GLN A 24 60.60 12.59 -6.93
N ALA A 25 61.31 13.03 -5.89
CA ALA A 25 61.02 14.17 -5.03
C ALA A 25 61.25 15.54 -5.71
N THR A 26 60.61 16.59 -5.19
CA THR A 26 61.32 17.81 -4.75
C THR A 26 60.47 18.65 -3.79
N ASP A 27 61.00 18.77 -2.58
CA ASP A 27 60.97 19.85 -1.57
C ASP A 27 60.27 21.18 -1.91
N LEU A 28 59.47 21.65 -0.95
CA LEU A 28 59.57 23.01 -0.41
C LEU A 28 59.25 22.98 1.10
N ILE A 29 60.24 23.37 1.90
CA ILE A 29 60.13 23.68 3.33
C ILE A 29 59.77 25.17 3.42
N ASP A 30 58.77 25.53 4.21
CA ASP A 30 58.84 26.75 5.01
C ASP A 30 58.12 26.54 6.35
N THR A 31 58.77 27.03 7.39
CA THR A 31 58.48 26.87 8.81
C THR A 31 57.64 28.04 9.30
N ASP A 32 56.57 27.79 10.05
CA ASP A 32 56.17 28.72 11.10
C ASP A 32 55.49 27.97 12.25
N GLU A 33 56.18 27.94 13.39
CA GLU A 33 55.62 27.57 14.69
C GLU A 33 54.80 28.75 15.20
N THR A 34 53.49 28.59 15.33
CA THR A 34 52.71 29.37 16.29
C THR A 34 51.91 28.42 17.17
N ASN A 35 52.30 28.44 18.44
CA ASN A 35 51.68 27.80 19.57
C ASN A 35 50.34 28.51 19.84
N THR A 36 49.21 27.88 19.49
CA THR A 36 47.88 28.23 19.99
C THR A 36 47.29 26.99 20.63
N GLU A 37 46.92 27.15 21.89
CA GLU A 37 46.33 26.16 22.77
C GLU A 37 45.22 25.37 22.06
N ASP A 38 45.33 24.05 22.16
CA ASP A 38 44.34 23.06 21.72
C ASP A 38 43.07 23.24 22.55
N PRO A 39 41.93 23.65 21.97
CA PRO A 39 40.65 23.55 22.65
C PRO A 39 40.25 22.07 22.58
N THR A 40 40.30 21.41 23.74
CA THR A 40 39.65 20.13 24.07
C THR A 40 38.76 19.59 22.96
N GLU A 41 39.19 18.49 22.33
CA GLU A 41 38.32 17.59 21.56
C GLU A 41 37.04 17.39 22.38
N GLN A 42 35.95 17.97 21.89
CA GLN A 42 34.61 17.67 22.34
C GLN A 42 34.36 16.27 21.83
N GLU A 43 34.39 15.26 22.70
CA GLU A 43 33.91 13.92 22.35
C GLU A 43 32.50 14.11 21.79
N ASP A 44 32.28 13.69 20.53
CA ASP A 44 30.96 13.65 19.93
C ASP A 44 30.08 12.80 20.85
N CYS A 45 29.13 13.45 21.52
CA CYS A 45 28.21 12.75 22.40
C CYS A 45 27.27 11.92 21.52
N VAL A 46 27.17 10.62 21.81
CA VAL A 46 26.25 9.69 21.14
C VAL A 46 25.34 9.11 22.20
N ASN A 47 24.01 9.22 22.01
CA ASN A 47 23.02 8.64 22.92
C ASN A 47 23.12 7.10 22.96
N ASP A 48 22.53 6.48 23.97
CA ASP A 48 22.67 5.03 24.18
C ASP A 48 22.02 4.16 23.09
N GLU A 49 21.02 4.67 22.36
CA GLU A 49 20.37 3.93 21.27
C GLU A 49 21.23 3.89 20.01
N ASP A 50 21.73 5.05 19.58
CA ASP A 50 22.65 5.16 18.45
C ASP A 50 23.97 4.47 18.74
N HIS A 51 24.49 4.61 19.97
CA HIS A 51 25.67 3.87 20.40
C HIS A 51 25.43 2.35 20.33
N PHE A 52 24.28 1.86 20.80
CA PHE A 52 23.97 0.43 20.71
C PHE A 52 23.91 -0.05 19.25
N LYS A 53 23.34 0.75 18.34
CA LYS A 53 23.23 0.42 16.93
C LYS A 53 24.58 0.44 16.19
N GLU A 54 25.28 1.56 16.28
CA GLU A 54 26.47 1.85 15.47
C GLU A 54 27.71 1.14 16.01
N GLU A 55 27.82 1.00 17.32
CA GLU A 55 28.98 0.41 17.97
C GLU A 55 28.67 -1.03 18.41
N VAL A 56 27.73 -1.21 19.34
CA VAL A 56 27.53 -2.50 20.02
C VAL A 56 27.04 -3.58 19.06
N TRP A 57 26.00 -3.29 18.28
CA TRP A 57 25.44 -4.23 17.32
C TRP A 57 26.41 -4.49 16.17
N THR A 58 26.88 -3.43 15.50
CA THR A 58 27.65 -3.53 14.26
C THR A 58 29.06 -4.08 14.48
N LYS A 59 29.74 -3.71 15.58
CA LYS A 59 31.14 -4.08 15.83
C LYS A 59 31.31 -5.28 16.76
N SER A 60 30.31 -5.61 17.58
CA SER A 60 30.39 -6.71 18.54
C SER A 60 29.33 -7.78 18.32
N LEU A 61 28.05 -7.48 18.53
CA LEU A 61 27.01 -8.51 18.58
C LEU A 61 26.84 -9.23 17.23
N ASN A 62 26.61 -8.51 16.15
CA ASN A 62 26.37 -9.10 14.83
C ASN A 62 27.56 -9.94 14.32
N PRO A 63 28.80 -9.41 14.28
CA PRO A 63 29.94 -10.17 13.75
C PRO A 63 30.46 -11.29 14.66
N VAL A 64 30.30 -11.18 15.98
CA VAL A 64 30.93 -12.12 16.95
C VAL A 64 29.91 -13.00 17.66
N CYS A 65 28.83 -12.42 18.18
CA CYS A 65 27.93 -13.13 19.10
C CYS A 65 26.77 -13.80 18.37
N TYR A 66 26.17 -13.10 17.40
CA TYR A 66 24.90 -13.46 16.76
C TYR A 66 24.94 -14.84 16.13
N GLY A 67 26.05 -15.26 15.51
CA GLY A 67 26.18 -16.59 14.90
C GLY A 67 25.94 -17.76 15.87
N CYS A 68 26.19 -17.57 17.17
CA CYS A 68 25.95 -18.57 18.21
C CYS A 68 24.77 -18.22 19.14
N HIS A 69 24.56 -16.93 19.40
CA HIS A 69 23.54 -16.37 20.28
C HIS A 69 22.35 -15.88 19.47
N ASN A 70 21.69 -16.80 18.78
CA ASN A 70 20.38 -16.56 18.18
C ASN A 70 19.50 -17.77 18.49
N THR A 71 18.21 -17.70 18.17
CA THR A 71 17.26 -18.79 18.47
C THR A 71 17.72 -20.17 17.93
N GLN A 72 18.61 -20.18 16.94
CA GLN A 72 19.14 -21.36 16.25
C GLN A 72 20.62 -21.63 16.45
N GLY A 73 21.35 -20.72 17.09
CA GLY A 73 22.76 -20.88 17.35
C GLY A 73 23.01 -21.89 18.47
N VAL A 74 24.25 -22.36 18.59
CA VAL A 74 24.64 -23.33 19.62
C VAL A 74 24.42 -22.84 21.06
N ALA A 75 24.19 -21.53 21.24
CA ALA A 75 23.89 -20.90 22.52
C ALA A 75 22.42 -20.44 22.65
N ASN A 76 21.49 -21.05 21.88
CA ASN A 76 20.06 -20.71 21.93
C ASN A 76 19.35 -21.01 23.26
N GLN A 77 19.98 -21.73 24.17
CA GLN A 77 19.50 -21.95 25.55
C GLN A 77 20.21 -21.07 26.58
N SER A 78 21.01 -20.10 26.12
CA SER A 78 21.66 -19.15 27.02
C SER A 78 20.74 -17.98 27.35
N ASP A 79 21.09 -17.21 28.37
CA ASP A 79 20.40 -15.97 28.74
C ASP A 79 20.52 -14.86 27.66
N LEU A 80 21.39 -15.03 26.66
CA LEU A 80 21.55 -14.12 25.53
C LEU A 80 21.13 -14.85 24.23
N VAL A 81 19.93 -14.56 23.76
CA VAL A 81 19.44 -15.04 22.46
C VAL A 81 19.08 -13.81 21.64
N LEU A 82 19.80 -13.50 20.57
CA LEU A 82 19.56 -12.33 19.74
C LEU A 82 18.59 -12.65 18.61
N ILE A 83 17.83 -11.65 18.17
CA ILE A 83 17.00 -11.70 16.96
C ILE A 83 17.67 -11.00 15.77
N SER A 84 17.28 -11.39 14.56
CA SER A 84 17.86 -10.89 13.31
C SER A 84 17.55 -9.41 13.11
N ASN A 85 18.49 -8.66 12.54
CA ASN A 85 18.28 -7.28 12.07
C ASN A 85 17.25 -7.15 10.93
N THR A 86 16.74 -8.25 10.41
CA THR A 86 15.64 -8.26 9.42
C THR A 86 14.25 -8.40 10.06
N GLN A 87 14.20 -8.62 11.37
CA GLN A 87 12.99 -8.52 12.17
C GLN A 87 12.85 -7.09 12.70
N SER A 88 11.62 -6.58 12.74
CA SER A 88 11.33 -5.28 13.35
C SER A 88 11.63 -5.29 14.85
N ASN A 89 11.97 -4.12 15.41
CA ASN A 89 12.34 -3.92 16.82
C ASN A 89 13.56 -4.75 17.30
N TYR A 90 14.43 -5.22 16.39
CA TYR A 90 15.61 -5.99 16.76
C TYR A 90 16.58 -5.22 17.66
N LEU A 91 16.76 -3.91 17.43
CA LEU A 91 17.66 -3.08 18.22
C LEU A 91 17.22 -3.04 19.68
N GLU A 92 15.96 -2.64 19.92
CA GLU A 92 15.37 -2.60 21.25
C GLU A 92 15.43 -3.98 21.93
N THR A 93 14.91 -5.01 21.26
CA THR A 93 14.89 -6.38 21.80
C THR A 93 16.29 -6.90 22.15
N ASN A 94 17.25 -6.70 21.25
CA ASN A 94 18.63 -7.16 21.46
C ASN A 94 19.35 -6.33 22.53
N ARG A 95 19.05 -5.03 22.64
CA ARG A 95 19.59 -4.15 23.68
C ARG A 95 19.10 -4.58 25.05
N GLU A 96 17.81 -4.83 25.22
CA GLU A 96 17.24 -5.32 26.48
C GLU A 96 17.85 -6.66 26.90
N ARG A 97 17.98 -7.61 25.97
CA ARG A 97 18.58 -8.92 26.23
C ARG A 97 20.06 -8.81 26.59
N LEU A 98 20.80 -7.94 25.90
CA LEU A 98 22.20 -7.68 26.23
C LEU A 98 22.33 -7.01 27.60
N ALA A 99 21.50 -6.03 27.90
CA ALA A 99 21.45 -5.34 29.19
C ALA A 99 21.16 -6.31 30.34
N TYR A 100 20.22 -7.24 30.14
CA TYR A 100 19.95 -8.31 31.11
C TYR A 100 21.21 -9.14 31.40
N VAL A 101 21.92 -9.62 30.37
CA VAL A 101 23.14 -10.41 30.53
C VAL A 101 24.29 -9.58 31.12
N ALA A 102 24.39 -8.31 30.75
CA ALA A 102 25.36 -7.37 31.28
C ALA A 102 25.17 -7.14 32.79
N GLY A 103 23.92 -7.10 33.26
CA GLY A 103 23.59 -6.95 34.69
C GLY A 103 23.86 -8.19 35.55
N LEU A 104 24.18 -9.34 34.96
CA LEU A 104 24.58 -10.53 35.71
C LEU A 104 26.07 -10.43 36.05
N GLU A 105 26.43 -10.51 37.34
CA GLU A 105 27.82 -10.41 37.79
C GLU A 105 28.40 -11.72 38.33
N ARG A 106 29.71 -11.89 38.14
CA ARG A 106 30.50 -12.90 38.85
C ARG A 106 31.86 -12.33 39.24
N GLU A 107 32.23 -12.51 40.51
CA GLU A 107 33.44 -11.93 41.09
C GLU A 107 33.51 -10.39 40.98
N GLY A 108 32.35 -9.72 40.95
CA GLY A 108 32.24 -8.25 40.87
C GLY A 108 32.51 -7.66 39.49
N GLN A 109 32.39 -8.47 38.44
CA GLN A 109 32.48 -8.04 37.05
C GLN A 109 31.35 -8.69 36.24
N SER A 110 30.81 -7.95 35.27
CA SER A 110 29.75 -8.41 34.37
C SER A 110 30.12 -9.73 33.67
N ILE A 111 29.17 -10.66 33.61
CA ILE A 111 29.29 -11.92 32.87
C ILE A 111 29.54 -11.64 31.38
N LEU A 112 29.01 -10.54 30.83
CA LEU A 112 29.23 -10.11 29.45
C LEU A 112 30.71 -9.82 29.16
N LEU A 113 31.49 -9.37 30.16
CA LEU A 113 32.92 -9.08 30.02
C LEU A 113 33.81 -10.29 30.36
N ARG A 114 33.24 -11.37 30.91
CA ARG A 114 34.03 -12.51 31.38
C ARG A 114 33.87 -13.74 30.52
N LYS A 115 32.64 -14.06 30.12
CA LYS A 115 32.35 -15.25 29.32
C LYS A 115 33.05 -15.20 27.97
N PRO A 116 33.03 -14.11 27.17
CA PRO A 116 33.68 -14.08 25.86
C PRO A 116 35.20 -14.34 25.92
N LEU A 117 35.85 -13.97 27.02
CA LEU A 117 37.27 -14.26 27.30
C LEU A 117 37.54 -15.71 27.76
N GLY A 118 36.49 -16.52 27.92
CA GLY A 118 36.59 -17.91 28.38
C GLY A 118 36.78 -18.08 29.88
N LEU A 119 36.68 -17.01 30.69
CA LEU A 119 36.96 -17.05 32.14
C LEU A 119 35.91 -17.84 32.95
N ASP A 120 34.65 -17.82 32.50
CA ASP A 120 33.52 -18.47 33.18
C ASP A 120 32.92 -19.66 32.42
N GLY A 121 33.60 -20.12 31.37
CA GLY A 121 33.13 -21.22 30.52
C GLY A 121 31.99 -20.81 29.58
N HIS A 122 32.34 -20.33 28.38
CA HIS A 122 31.41 -19.96 27.31
C HIS A 122 30.81 -21.17 26.56
N GLY A 123 31.15 -22.40 26.94
CA GLY A 123 30.79 -23.63 26.20
C GLY A 123 31.56 -23.83 24.88
N GLY A 124 31.80 -22.74 24.12
CA GLY A 124 32.61 -22.72 22.88
C GLY A 124 34.09 -22.37 23.05
N GLY A 125 34.52 -22.00 24.26
CA GLY A 125 35.86 -21.47 24.53
C GLY A 125 35.91 -19.95 24.47
N ALA A 126 37.12 -19.37 24.52
CA ALA A 126 37.30 -17.92 24.35
C ALA A 126 37.01 -17.54 22.89
N VAL A 127 36.12 -16.57 22.70
CA VAL A 127 35.71 -16.03 21.38
C VAL A 127 36.23 -14.61 21.15
N LEU A 128 36.65 -13.93 22.22
CA LEU A 128 37.30 -12.62 22.19
C LEU A 128 38.58 -12.63 23.05
N THR A 129 39.42 -11.63 22.83
CA THR A 129 40.58 -11.25 23.63
C THR A 129 40.41 -9.81 24.14
N GLU A 130 41.15 -9.44 25.18
CA GLU A 130 41.11 -8.07 25.73
C GLU A 130 41.58 -6.99 24.75
N GLU A 131 42.25 -7.37 23.66
CA GLU A 131 42.76 -6.48 22.63
C GLU A 131 41.77 -6.26 21.47
N ASP A 132 40.67 -7.02 21.42
CA ASP A 132 39.70 -6.92 20.34
C ASP A 132 38.82 -5.67 20.47
N GLU A 133 38.56 -5.00 19.35
CA GLU A 133 37.65 -3.84 19.26
C GLU A 133 36.27 -4.19 19.82
N ALA A 134 35.73 -5.36 19.43
CA ALA A 134 34.46 -5.88 19.93
C ALA A 134 34.42 -6.02 21.47
N TYR A 135 35.55 -6.32 22.11
CA TYR A 135 35.62 -6.42 23.58
C TYR A 135 35.63 -5.04 24.24
N THR A 136 36.33 -4.06 23.64
CA THR A 136 36.33 -2.66 24.09
C THR A 136 34.93 -2.06 24.01
N VAL A 137 34.19 -2.33 22.94
CA VAL A 137 32.79 -1.91 22.78
C VAL A 137 31.87 -2.53 23.84
N LEU A 138 32.10 -3.79 24.24
CA LEU A 138 31.31 -4.40 25.32
C LEU A 138 31.61 -3.76 26.69
N ILE A 139 32.86 -3.31 26.93
CA ILE A 139 33.20 -2.54 28.13
C ILE A 139 32.41 -1.22 28.13
N ASP A 140 32.44 -0.49 27.02
CA ASP A 140 31.72 0.79 26.90
C ASP A 140 30.21 0.61 27.11
N PHE A 141 29.62 -0.44 26.54
CA PHE A 141 28.21 -0.76 26.77
C PHE A 141 27.89 -1.01 28.26
N VAL A 142 28.74 -1.77 28.98
CA VAL A 142 28.54 -2.02 30.42
C VAL A 142 28.70 -0.74 31.23
N ASP A 143 29.68 0.10 30.91
CA ASP A 143 29.91 1.39 31.59
C ASP A 143 28.73 2.36 31.36
N ARG A 144 28.13 2.35 30.16
CA ARG A 144 26.93 3.12 29.81
C ARG A 144 25.67 2.63 30.51
N LEU A 145 25.54 1.34 30.83
CA LEU A 145 24.42 0.87 31.66
C LEU A 145 24.47 1.45 33.09
N GLU A 146 25.67 1.71 33.62
CA GLU A 146 25.85 2.37 34.91
C GLU A 146 25.74 3.90 34.81
N ASN A 147 26.12 4.47 33.66
CA ASN A 147 26.15 5.90 33.37
C ASN A 147 25.42 6.20 32.05
N PRO A 148 24.08 6.08 32.02
CA PRO A 148 23.32 6.19 30.79
C PRO A 148 23.40 7.61 30.21
N ILE A 149 23.59 7.68 28.89
CA ILE A 149 23.51 8.90 28.09
C ILE A 149 22.21 8.83 27.32
N THR A 150 21.14 9.30 27.94
CA THR A 150 19.82 9.33 27.31
C THR A 150 19.70 10.44 26.28
N GLU A 151 20.40 11.55 26.48
CA GLU A 151 20.33 12.76 25.67
C GLU A 151 21.70 13.45 25.68
N CYS A 152 22.08 14.07 24.56
CA CYS A 152 23.33 14.80 24.42
C CYS A 152 23.14 16.31 24.57
N GLU A 153 23.85 16.97 25.51
CA GLU A 153 23.76 18.42 25.69
C GLU A 153 24.27 19.16 24.44
N GLY A 154 23.36 19.77 23.67
CA GLY A 154 23.70 20.49 22.43
C GLY A 154 23.18 19.82 21.16
N GLU A 155 22.50 18.67 21.28
CA GLU A 155 21.33 18.45 20.43
C GLU A 155 20.34 19.53 20.85
N ASP A 156 20.39 20.68 20.16
CA ASP A 156 19.13 21.34 19.90
C ASP A 156 18.23 20.20 19.42
N GLU A 157 17.10 19.96 20.09
CA GLU A 157 15.92 19.48 19.36
C GLU A 157 15.83 20.48 18.19
N GLU A 158 16.49 20.20 17.06
CA GLU A 158 16.12 20.81 15.80
C GLU A 158 14.67 20.40 15.74
N THR A 159 13.79 21.31 16.13
CA THR A 159 12.36 21.12 16.05
C THR A 159 12.17 20.66 14.62
N THR A 160 11.84 19.37 14.48
CA THR A 160 11.73 18.61 13.23
C THR A 160 10.49 19.06 12.48
N GLU A 161 10.24 20.37 12.46
CA GLU A 161 9.27 20.97 11.57
C GLU A 161 9.78 20.73 10.16
N SER A 162 9.06 19.84 9.47
CA SER A 162 9.38 19.48 8.11
C SER A 162 9.52 20.73 7.25
N LYS A 163 10.58 20.79 6.44
CA LYS A 163 10.81 21.89 5.49
C LYS A 163 10.00 21.73 4.20
N LEU A 164 9.06 20.79 4.17
CA LEU A 164 8.12 20.59 3.08
C LEU A 164 7.06 21.70 3.10
N SER A 165 6.75 22.22 1.91
CA SER A 165 5.57 23.07 1.73
C SER A 165 4.34 22.16 1.69
N LEU A 166 3.43 22.34 2.63
CA LEU A 166 2.25 21.49 2.77
C LEU A 166 1.02 22.11 2.10
N ALA A 167 0.15 21.25 1.58
CA ALA A 167 -1.18 21.57 1.09
C ALA A 167 -2.01 22.26 2.17
N ASP A 168 -2.76 23.29 1.76
CA ASP A 168 -3.75 23.91 2.63
C ASP A 168 -4.92 22.95 2.92
N THR A 169 -5.77 23.31 3.88
CA THR A 169 -6.87 22.42 4.32
C THR A 169 -7.88 22.10 3.20
N SER A 170 -8.04 22.96 2.21
CA SER A 170 -8.94 22.72 1.07
C SER A 170 -8.31 21.75 0.07
N GLN A 171 -7.02 21.91 -0.21
CA GLN A 171 -6.23 21.03 -1.06
C GLN A 171 -6.12 19.63 -0.44
N THR A 172 -5.81 19.54 0.86
CA THR A 172 -5.78 18.27 1.60
C THR A 172 -7.13 17.59 1.58
N LEU A 173 -8.23 18.31 1.86
CA LEU A 173 -9.57 17.75 1.80
C LEU A 173 -9.91 17.20 0.41
N ARG A 174 -9.53 17.91 -0.67
CA ARG A 174 -9.75 17.44 -2.04
C ARG A 174 -9.03 16.12 -2.30
N LYS A 175 -7.71 16.09 -2.04
CA LYS A 175 -6.86 14.90 -2.27
C LYS A 175 -7.36 13.72 -1.46
N ALA A 176 -7.67 13.94 -0.17
CA ALA A 176 -8.24 12.94 0.71
C ALA A 176 -9.60 12.43 0.25
N SER A 177 -10.53 13.31 -0.15
CA SER A 177 -11.85 12.90 -0.62
C SER A 177 -11.78 12.06 -1.89
N LEU A 178 -10.88 12.40 -2.82
CA LEU A 178 -10.67 11.60 -4.03
C LEU A 178 -10.00 10.25 -3.71
N ASN A 179 -9.00 10.22 -2.83
CA ASN A 179 -8.28 9.00 -2.46
C ASN A 179 -9.17 8.03 -1.67
N LEU A 180 -9.89 8.53 -0.66
CA LEU A 180 -10.65 7.73 0.30
C LEU A 180 -12.04 7.35 -0.19
N ILE A 181 -12.76 8.25 -0.89
CA ILE A 181 -14.16 8.00 -1.32
C ILE A 181 -14.41 8.24 -2.81
N GLY A 182 -13.40 8.66 -3.58
CA GLY A 182 -13.55 8.92 -5.02
C GLY A 182 -14.59 9.98 -5.35
N ARG A 183 -14.72 11.00 -4.50
CA ARG A 183 -15.62 12.15 -4.69
C ARG A 183 -14.87 13.45 -4.45
N LEU A 184 -15.36 14.52 -5.09
CA LEU A 184 -14.89 15.87 -4.81
C LEU A 184 -15.62 16.43 -3.59
N PRO A 185 -14.94 17.20 -2.72
CA PRO A 185 -15.60 17.87 -1.62
C PRO A 185 -16.61 18.90 -2.13
N ASN A 186 -17.73 19.01 -1.45
CA ASN A 186 -18.75 20.00 -1.80
C ASN A 186 -18.38 21.39 -1.26
N ALA A 187 -19.01 22.43 -1.80
CA ALA A 187 -18.73 23.83 -1.44
C ALA A 187 -18.93 24.13 0.07
N THR A 188 -19.83 23.40 0.74
CA THR A 188 -20.05 23.55 2.20
C THR A 188 -18.86 23.00 2.98
N GLN A 189 -18.36 21.82 2.60
CA GLN A 189 -17.20 21.19 3.24
C GLN A 189 -15.95 22.06 3.06
N ILE A 190 -15.70 22.55 1.83
CA ILE A 190 -14.59 23.48 1.55
C ILE A 190 -14.69 24.73 2.44
N ALA A 191 -15.88 25.36 2.49
CA ALA A 191 -16.07 26.56 3.31
C ALA A 191 -15.96 26.30 4.83
N ARG A 192 -16.22 25.08 5.30
CA ARG A 192 -16.00 24.67 6.69
C ARG A 192 -14.51 24.61 7.00
N VAL A 193 -13.74 23.81 6.24
CA VAL A 193 -12.31 23.63 6.51
C VAL A 193 -11.49 24.90 6.32
N GLN A 194 -11.88 25.78 5.38
CA GLN A 194 -11.26 27.11 5.22
C GLN A 194 -11.46 28.02 6.44
N ARG A 195 -12.57 27.87 7.15
CA ARG A 195 -12.90 28.69 8.33
C ARG A 195 -12.36 28.09 9.63
N GLY A 196 -12.41 26.76 9.73
CA GLY A 196 -12.10 26.03 10.97
C GLY A 196 -10.68 25.49 11.05
N GLY A 197 -9.91 25.51 9.96
CA GLY A 197 -8.51 25.05 9.96
C GLY A 197 -8.39 23.54 10.16
N GLU A 198 -7.27 23.11 10.75
CA GLU A 198 -6.89 21.69 10.93
C GLU A 198 -7.92 20.88 11.74
N GLU A 199 -8.47 21.46 12.82
CA GLU A 199 -9.48 20.79 13.64
C GLU A 199 -10.76 20.45 12.86
N GLU A 200 -11.18 21.39 12.01
CA GLU A 200 -12.36 21.19 11.17
C GLU A 200 -12.06 20.26 10.00
N LEU A 201 -10.83 20.26 9.47
CA LEU A 201 -10.38 19.28 8.48
C LEU A 201 -10.49 17.86 9.04
N ARG A 202 -9.93 17.62 10.23
CA ARG A 202 -10.04 16.33 10.93
C ARG A 202 -11.50 15.90 11.13
N THR A 203 -12.35 16.83 11.57
CA THR A 203 -13.79 16.58 11.75
C THR A 203 -14.47 16.19 10.44
N VAL A 204 -14.21 16.92 9.34
CA VAL A 204 -14.81 16.62 8.04
C VAL A 204 -14.29 15.30 7.47
N LEU A 205 -13.01 14.96 7.65
CA LEU A 205 -12.47 13.66 7.24
C LEU A 205 -13.15 12.51 7.99
N ARG A 206 -13.39 12.67 9.29
CA ARG A 206 -14.15 11.69 10.08
C ARG A 206 -15.58 11.52 9.58
N GLU A 207 -16.29 12.61 9.33
CA GLU A 207 -17.65 12.57 8.77
C GLU A 207 -17.71 11.87 7.40
N LEU A 208 -16.68 12.02 6.56
CA LEU A 208 -16.59 11.33 5.26
C LEU A 208 -16.42 9.81 5.44
N ILE A 209 -15.56 9.40 6.36
CA ILE A 209 -15.27 7.99 6.68
C ILE A 209 -16.48 7.31 7.33
N ASP A 210 -17.14 7.98 8.27
CA ASP A 210 -18.26 7.43 9.06
C ASP A 210 -19.63 7.58 8.37
N GLY A 211 -19.71 8.27 7.23
CA GLY A 211 -20.97 8.43 6.51
C GLY A 211 -21.96 9.43 7.14
N GLU A 212 -21.54 10.24 8.11
CA GLU A 212 -22.43 11.06 8.93
C GLU A 212 -22.97 12.33 8.23
N ASN A 213 -22.75 12.53 6.92
CA ASN A 213 -23.13 13.78 6.25
C ASN A 213 -24.64 13.85 5.90
N PRO A 214 -25.44 14.73 6.55
CA PRO A 214 -26.89 14.82 6.30
C PRO A 214 -27.26 15.49 4.96
N SER A 215 -26.29 16.10 4.27
CA SER A 215 -26.54 16.98 3.12
C SER A 215 -26.54 16.26 1.77
N THR A 216 -25.95 15.06 1.70
CA THR A 216 -25.93 14.21 0.51
C THR A 216 -26.58 12.89 0.87
N GLN A 217 -27.62 12.47 0.17
CA GLN A 217 -28.20 11.11 0.29
C GLN A 217 -27.23 10.00 -0.17
N GLU A 218 -25.93 10.28 -0.23
CA GLU A 218 -24.85 9.42 -0.67
C GLU A 218 -24.20 8.81 0.58
N ASN A 219 -24.13 7.48 0.61
CA ASN A 219 -23.54 6.74 1.71
C ASN A 219 -22.01 6.76 1.55
N THR A 220 -21.33 7.78 2.09
CA THR A 220 -19.87 7.93 1.94
C THR A 220 -19.08 6.87 2.69
N GLU A 221 -19.65 6.27 3.74
CA GLU A 221 -19.07 5.11 4.42
C GLU A 221 -18.88 3.94 3.44
N GLU A 222 -19.90 3.62 2.63
CA GLU A 222 -19.77 2.52 1.65
C GLU A 222 -18.69 2.80 0.59
N LEU A 223 -18.52 4.06 0.17
CA LEU A 223 -17.44 4.44 -0.75
C LEU A 223 -16.06 4.28 -0.11
N PHE A 224 -15.94 4.61 1.17
CA PHE A 224 -14.72 4.38 1.95
C PHE A 224 -14.44 2.88 2.10
N ILE A 225 -15.46 2.09 2.43
CA ILE A 225 -15.35 0.64 2.54
C ILE A 225 -14.93 0.00 1.21
N GLU A 226 -15.49 0.42 0.08
CA GLU A 226 -15.05 -0.02 -1.26
C GLU A 226 -13.56 0.25 -1.45
N ARG A 227 -13.08 1.46 -1.10
CA ARG A 227 -11.66 1.82 -1.19
C ARG A 227 -10.78 0.95 -0.27
N MET A 228 -11.24 0.64 0.93
CA MET A 228 -10.52 -0.22 1.86
C MET A 228 -10.43 -1.66 1.36
N LYS A 229 -11.50 -2.20 0.76
CA LYS A 229 -11.47 -3.52 0.12
C LYS A 229 -10.48 -3.56 -1.04
N GLU A 230 -10.42 -2.51 -1.86
CA GLU A 230 -9.42 -2.40 -2.94
C GLU A 230 -7.99 -2.42 -2.40
N LEU A 231 -7.72 -1.63 -1.34
CA LEU A 231 -6.40 -1.58 -0.70
C LEU A 231 -5.99 -2.95 -0.17
N TRP A 232 -6.88 -3.64 0.55
CA TRP A 232 -6.56 -4.94 1.13
C TRP A 232 -6.57 -6.08 0.12
N ASN A 233 -7.25 -5.96 -1.02
CA ASN A 233 -7.14 -6.95 -2.09
C ASN A 233 -5.75 -6.91 -2.75
N ASP A 234 -5.07 -5.77 -2.79
CA ASP A 234 -3.67 -5.71 -3.26
C ASP A 234 -2.73 -6.56 -2.38
N GLN A 235 -3.12 -6.83 -1.14
CA GLN A 235 -2.44 -7.73 -0.23
C GLN A 235 -3.01 -9.16 -0.30
N LEU A 236 -4.31 -9.36 -0.04
CA LEU A 236 -4.91 -10.70 0.07
C LEU A 236 -5.09 -11.44 -1.26
N LEU A 237 -5.22 -10.69 -2.36
CA LEU A 237 -5.36 -11.19 -3.74
C LEU A 237 -6.50 -12.21 -3.92
N THR A 238 -7.56 -12.12 -3.12
CA THR A 238 -8.70 -13.04 -3.13
C THR A 238 -9.65 -12.79 -4.29
N ASP A 239 -9.61 -11.62 -4.91
CA ASP A 239 -10.40 -11.32 -6.11
C ASP A 239 -10.01 -12.18 -7.33
N ALA A 240 -8.88 -12.91 -7.25
CA ALA A 240 -8.50 -13.94 -8.22
C ALA A 240 -9.62 -14.98 -8.45
N TYR A 241 -10.49 -15.17 -7.45
CA TYR A 241 -11.55 -16.15 -7.45
C TYR A 241 -12.91 -15.61 -7.94
N LEU A 242 -13.02 -14.33 -8.34
CA LEU A 242 -14.27 -13.74 -8.87
C LEU A 242 -14.69 -14.30 -10.24
N SER A 243 -13.77 -14.92 -10.97
CA SER A 243 -14.08 -15.44 -12.31
C SER A 243 -14.80 -16.80 -12.26
N GLY A 244 -16.04 -16.83 -12.74
CA GLY A 244 -16.76 -18.07 -13.02
C GLY A 244 -17.22 -18.82 -11.77
N ALA A 245 -16.57 -19.95 -11.46
CA ALA A 245 -16.88 -20.79 -10.31
C ALA A 245 -15.64 -21.10 -9.45
N SER A 246 -14.57 -20.31 -9.61
CA SER A 246 -13.29 -20.59 -8.98
C SER A 246 -13.36 -20.62 -7.46
N ALA A 247 -14.09 -19.69 -6.83
CA ALA A 247 -14.28 -19.70 -5.37
C ALA A 247 -15.07 -20.92 -4.91
N ILE A 248 -16.13 -21.27 -5.64
CA ILE A 248 -16.93 -22.48 -5.39
C ILE A 248 -16.05 -23.73 -5.41
N GLN A 249 -15.08 -23.81 -6.34
CA GLN A 249 -14.17 -24.95 -6.47
C GLN A 249 -13.19 -25.10 -5.30
N THR A 250 -12.97 -24.05 -4.50
CA THR A 250 -12.14 -24.14 -3.28
C THR A 250 -12.85 -24.81 -2.10
N MET A 251 -14.17 -25.02 -2.20
CA MET A 251 -14.99 -25.52 -1.09
C MET A 251 -15.09 -27.05 -1.07
N ASP A 252 -15.22 -27.62 0.13
CA ASP A 252 -15.50 -29.05 0.33
C ASP A 252 -16.93 -29.42 -0.10
N TYR A 253 -17.05 -30.04 -1.27
CA TYR A 253 -18.33 -30.47 -1.83
C TYR A 253 -19.06 -31.52 -0.97
N ASP A 254 -18.31 -32.44 -0.36
CA ASP A 254 -18.90 -33.51 0.45
C ASP A 254 -19.50 -32.96 1.75
N ARG A 255 -18.93 -31.85 2.26
CA ARG A 255 -19.47 -31.10 3.40
C ARG A 255 -20.64 -30.19 3.02
N TYR A 256 -20.63 -29.57 1.84
CA TYR A 256 -21.61 -28.56 1.44
C TYR A 256 -22.46 -29.02 0.24
N PRO A 257 -23.51 -29.83 0.44
CA PRO A 257 -24.28 -30.44 -0.66
C PRO A 257 -25.08 -29.43 -1.50
N ASN A 258 -25.34 -28.22 -0.98
CA ASN A 258 -26.06 -27.17 -1.69
C ASN A 258 -25.14 -26.33 -2.60
N LEU A 259 -23.83 -26.54 -2.59
CA LEU A 259 -22.87 -25.68 -3.27
C LEU A 259 -23.14 -25.52 -4.78
N TYR A 260 -23.60 -26.58 -5.44
CA TYR A 260 -23.93 -26.61 -6.88
C TYR A 260 -25.44 -26.59 -7.18
N TRP A 261 -26.28 -26.09 -6.25
CA TRP A 261 -27.74 -26.14 -6.40
C TRP A 261 -28.24 -25.47 -7.69
N TYR A 262 -27.53 -24.44 -8.17
CA TYR A 262 -27.83 -23.67 -9.37
C TYR A 262 -27.82 -24.54 -10.65
N GLU A 263 -27.11 -25.68 -10.67
CA GLU A 263 -27.08 -26.57 -11.84
C GLU A 263 -28.45 -27.16 -12.20
N ASN A 264 -29.37 -27.20 -11.23
CA ASN A 264 -30.75 -27.62 -11.45
C ASN A 264 -31.61 -26.59 -12.20
N ILE A 265 -31.11 -25.36 -12.38
CA ILE A 265 -31.82 -24.27 -13.07
C ILE A 265 -31.69 -24.44 -14.58
N GLY A 266 -32.79 -24.73 -15.27
CA GLY A 266 -32.78 -24.94 -16.72
C GLY A 266 -32.47 -23.69 -17.56
N ASN A 267 -32.73 -22.49 -17.05
CA ASN A 267 -32.42 -21.24 -17.74
C ASN A 267 -30.93 -20.87 -17.55
N TYR A 268 -30.18 -20.74 -18.64
CA TYR A 268 -28.74 -20.45 -18.59
C TYR A 268 -28.41 -19.10 -17.92
N SER A 269 -29.16 -18.03 -18.23
CA SER A 269 -28.90 -16.71 -17.68
C SER A 269 -29.14 -16.66 -16.18
N THR A 270 -30.25 -17.26 -15.72
CA THR A 270 -30.53 -17.39 -14.28
C THR A 270 -29.51 -18.29 -13.60
N ARG A 271 -29.16 -19.43 -14.21
CA ARG A 271 -28.12 -20.33 -13.69
C ARG A 271 -26.78 -19.60 -13.49
N SER A 272 -26.35 -18.81 -14.48
CA SER A 272 -25.11 -18.05 -14.39
C SER A 272 -25.19 -17.02 -13.27
N ALA A 273 -26.27 -16.23 -13.20
CA ALA A 273 -26.43 -15.22 -12.16
C ALA A 273 -26.39 -15.82 -10.74
N GLU A 274 -27.03 -16.98 -10.53
CA GLU A 274 -26.99 -17.67 -9.23
C GLU A 274 -25.61 -18.24 -8.92
N ARG A 275 -24.91 -18.82 -9.91
CA ARG A 275 -23.52 -19.26 -9.75
C ARG A 275 -22.62 -18.08 -9.37
N ASP A 276 -22.71 -16.99 -10.11
CA ASP A 276 -21.87 -15.81 -9.95
C ASP A 276 -22.13 -15.18 -8.56
N ALA A 277 -23.39 -15.08 -8.13
CA ALA A 277 -23.72 -14.58 -6.79
C ALA A 277 -23.13 -15.42 -5.64
N ILE A 278 -23.10 -16.76 -5.77
CA ILE A 278 -22.46 -17.64 -4.78
C ILE A 278 -20.94 -17.49 -4.85
N ASN A 279 -20.38 -17.51 -6.06
CA ASN A 279 -18.94 -17.44 -6.29
C ASN A 279 -18.35 -16.14 -5.74
N ASP A 280 -18.95 -15.01 -6.11
CA ASP A 280 -18.50 -13.68 -5.69
C ASP A 280 -18.62 -13.53 -4.17
N ALA A 281 -19.70 -14.07 -3.58
CA ALA A 281 -19.89 -14.04 -2.13
C ALA A 281 -18.82 -14.84 -1.37
N LEU A 282 -18.37 -15.98 -1.91
CA LEU A 282 -17.29 -16.77 -1.32
C LEU A 282 -15.92 -16.14 -1.56
N ALA A 283 -15.67 -15.58 -2.75
CA ALA A 283 -14.43 -14.90 -3.11
C ALA A 283 -14.18 -13.67 -2.22
N GLN A 284 -15.23 -12.87 -2.00
CA GLN A 284 -15.13 -11.61 -1.27
C GLN A 284 -15.26 -11.77 0.24
N ALA A 285 -15.64 -12.95 0.76
CA ALA A 285 -15.86 -13.15 2.19
C ALA A 285 -14.71 -12.63 3.10
N PRO A 286 -13.41 -12.77 2.75
CA PRO A 286 -12.31 -12.17 3.54
C PRO A 286 -12.33 -10.64 3.55
N LEU A 287 -12.49 -10.02 2.37
CA LEU A 287 -12.55 -8.57 2.25
C LEU A 287 -13.81 -8.00 2.90
N GLU A 288 -14.91 -8.74 2.88
CA GLU A 288 -16.15 -8.40 3.58
C GLU A 288 -16.01 -8.53 5.10
N LEU A 289 -15.18 -9.46 5.60
CA LEU A 289 -14.86 -9.52 7.03
C LEU A 289 -14.12 -8.25 7.44
N MET A 290 -13.10 -7.85 6.68
CA MET A 290 -12.36 -6.62 6.93
C MET A 290 -13.29 -5.40 6.86
N ALA A 291 -14.14 -5.32 5.84
CA ALA A 291 -15.15 -4.27 5.71
C ALA A 291 -16.12 -4.24 6.91
N HIS A 292 -16.58 -5.41 7.38
CA HIS A 292 -17.47 -5.51 8.52
C HIS A 292 -16.82 -5.02 9.81
N VAL A 293 -15.54 -5.33 10.03
CA VAL A 293 -14.77 -4.86 11.19
C VAL A 293 -14.68 -3.33 11.19
N VAL A 294 -14.38 -2.72 10.04
CA VAL A 294 -14.32 -1.26 9.90
C VAL A 294 -15.68 -0.60 10.07
N ARG A 295 -16.72 -1.12 9.39
CA ARG A 295 -18.09 -0.58 9.43
C ARG A 295 -18.69 -0.64 10.84
N SER A 296 -18.29 -1.64 11.64
CA SER A 296 -18.83 -1.87 12.98
C SER A 296 -17.95 -1.31 14.10
N ASP A 297 -16.91 -0.53 13.77
CA ASP A 297 -15.91 -0.02 14.72
C ASP A 297 -15.34 -1.10 15.66
N GLN A 298 -15.14 -2.31 15.13
CA GLN A 298 -14.54 -3.41 15.88
C GLN A 298 -13.02 -3.28 15.86
N PRO A 299 -12.31 -3.82 16.88
CA PRO A 299 -10.85 -3.88 16.87
C PRO A 299 -10.35 -4.58 15.61
N TRP A 300 -9.35 -4.02 14.94
CA TRP A 300 -8.77 -4.60 13.72
C TRP A 300 -8.26 -6.03 13.89
N THR A 301 -7.85 -6.40 15.11
CA THR A 301 -7.47 -7.77 15.47
C THR A 301 -8.56 -8.82 15.15
N THR A 302 -9.82 -8.38 15.04
CA THR A 302 -10.96 -9.23 14.66
C THR A 302 -10.81 -9.85 13.27
N ILE A 303 -10.03 -9.27 12.36
CA ILE A 303 -9.82 -9.86 11.02
C ILE A 303 -9.15 -11.24 11.09
N LEU A 304 -8.40 -11.53 12.16
CA LEU A 304 -7.76 -12.84 12.39
C LEU A 304 -8.48 -13.67 13.44
N THR A 305 -9.09 -13.02 14.44
CA THR A 305 -9.68 -13.71 15.61
C THR A 305 -11.17 -14.02 15.47
N ALA A 306 -11.86 -13.48 14.46
CA ALA A 306 -13.28 -13.74 14.24
C ALA A 306 -13.59 -15.23 14.21
N ASP A 307 -14.60 -15.64 14.98
CA ASP A 307 -15.12 -17.00 15.01
C ASP A 307 -16.25 -17.22 14.00
N TYR A 308 -16.30 -16.39 12.96
CA TYR A 308 -17.29 -16.42 11.89
C TYR A 308 -16.65 -16.04 10.55
N MET A 309 -17.37 -16.31 9.47
CA MET A 309 -17.10 -15.78 8.14
C MET A 309 -18.25 -14.87 7.71
N MET A 310 -17.99 -13.99 6.74
CA MET A 310 -19.04 -13.19 6.12
C MET A 310 -19.75 -13.98 5.02
N VAL A 311 -21.08 -13.95 5.05
CA VAL A 311 -21.93 -14.58 4.03
C VAL A 311 -23.05 -13.63 3.64
N ASN A 312 -23.53 -13.73 2.40
CA ASN A 312 -24.84 -13.20 2.05
C ASN A 312 -25.83 -14.38 1.91
N GLN A 313 -27.07 -14.13 1.48
CA GLN A 313 -28.05 -15.20 1.37
C GLN A 313 -27.65 -16.30 0.37
N ALA A 314 -26.92 -15.95 -0.69
CA ALA A 314 -26.47 -16.90 -1.71
C ALA A 314 -25.42 -17.88 -1.15
N SER A 315 -24.36 -17.36 -0.53
CA SER A 315 -23.33 -18.22 0.10
C SER A 315 -23.87 -18.93 1.34
N ALA A 316 -24.73 -18.30 2.15
CA ALA A 316 -25.34 -18.95 3.31
C ALA A 316 -26.20 -20.17 2.92
N TYR A 317 -26.97 -20.08 1.83
CA TYR A 317 -27.73 -21.22 1.32
C TYR A 317 -26.80 -22.32 0.76
N ALA A 318 -25.77 -21.93 0.01
CA ALA A 318 -24.78 -22.85 -0.54
C ALA A 318 -24.03 -23.64 0.55
N LEU A 319 -23.70 -23.00 1.66
CA LEU A 319 -23.03 -23.59 2.83
C LEU A 319 -23.98 -24.31 3.80
N GLY A 320 -25.29 -24.32 3.52
CA GLY A 320 -26.30 -24.95 4.39
C GLY A 320 -26.56 -24.21 5.70
N ILE A 321 -26.06 -22.99 5.85
CA ILE A 321 -26.34 -22.08 6.97
C ILE A 321 -27.79 -21.60 6.90
N SER A 322 -28.27 -21.32 5.69
CA SER A 322 -29.65 -20.96 5.42
C SER A 322 -30.39 -22.07 4.66
N SER A 323 -31.70 -22.19 4.92
CA SER A 323 -32.58 -23.14 4.23
C SER A 323 -33.39 -22.51 3.10
N SER A 324 -33.32 -21.19 2.93
CA SER A 324 -34.03 -20.46 1.88
C SER A 324 -33.09 -20.14 0.72
N PRO A 325 -33.47 -20.36 -0.55
CA PRO A 325 -32.65 -19.93 -1.68
C PRO A 325 -32.60 -18.39 -1.74
N PRO A 326 -31.54 -17.81 -2.34
CA PRO A 326 -31.44 -16.36 -2.50
C PRO A 326 -32.48 -15.82 -3.47
N ASN A 327 -32.91 -14.58 -3.24
CA ASN A 327 -33.58 -13.75 -4.23
C ASN A 327 -32.63 -12.66 -4.71
N LEU A 328 -31.99 -12.85 -5.87
CA LEU A 328 -31.02 -11.89 -6.42
C LEU A 328 -31.58 -10.50 -6.77
N ASN A 329 -32.91 -10.32 -6.72
CA ASN A 329 -33.54 -8.99 -6.86
C ASN A 329 -33.76 -8.29 -5.50
N SER A 330 -33.44 -8.96 -4.40
CA SER A 330 -33.57 -8.46 -3.04
C SER A 330 -32.22 -7.93 -2.58
N ALA A 331 -32.10 -6.61 -2.37
CA ALA A 331 -30.85 -6.02 -1.88
C ALA A 331 -30.43 -6.61 -0.52
N SER A 332 -31.39 -6.93 0.35
CA SER A 332 -31.11 -7.55 1.65
C SER A 332 -30.56 -8.97 1.54
N ASP A 333 -30.82 -9.67 0.43
CA ASP A 333 -30.28 -11.03 0.21
C ASP A 333 -28.82 -10.98 -0.26
N LEU A 334 -28.37 -9.84 -0.79
CA LEU A 334 -27.00 -9.61 -1.23
C LEU A 334 -26.13 -8.98 -0.14
N GLU A 335 -26.75 -8.41 0.90
CA GLU A 335 -26.07 -7.84 2.06
C GLU A 335 -25.35 -8.93 2.87
N PHE A 336 -24.09 -8.67 3.22
CA PHE A 336 -23.27 -9.60 4.00
C PHE A 336 -23.57 -9.51 5.50
N TYR A 337 -23.57 -10.65 6.16
CA TYR A 337 -23.72 -10.78 7.60
C TYR A 337 -22.78 -11.87 8.15
N PRO A 338 -22.37 -11.78 9.43
CA PRO A 338 -21.51 -12.79 10.05
C PRO A 338 -22.27 -14.09 10.29
N ALA A 339 -21.66 -15.24 9.96
CA ALA A 339 -22.23 -16.55 10.22
C ALA A 339 -21.18 -17.63 10.47
N GLN A 340 -21.62 -18.71 11.12
CA GLN A 340 -20.81 -19.88 11.42
C GLN A 340 -21.28 -21.09 10.60
N ALA A 341 -20.39 -21.62 9.76
CA ALA A 341 -20.55 -22.95 9.20
C ALA A 341 -20.37 -24.05 10.27
N ALA A 342 -21.20 -25.08 10.24
CA ALA A 342 -21.14 -26.18 11.21
C ALA A 342 -19.86 -27.02 11.05
N ASN A 343 -19.25 -27.41 12.18
CA ASN A 343 -18.00 -28.20 12.24
C ASN A 343 -16.84 -27.56 11.45
N TYR A 344 -16.77 -26.23 11.44
CA TYR A 344 -15.72 -25.46 10.79
C TYR A 344 -15.06 -24.53 11.82
N PRO A 345 -13.74 -24.64 12.08
CA PRO A 345 -13.06 -23.80 13.07
C PRO A 345 -12.68 -22.46 12.46
N HIS A 346 -13.63 -21.52 12.46
CA HIS A 346 -13.41 -20.16 11.98
C HIS A 346 -12.31 -19.44 12.78
N THR A 347 -11.40 -18.84 12.04
CA THR A 347 -10.24 -18.04 12.46
C THR A 347 -10.05 -16.92 11.43
N GLY A 348 -11.04 -16.02 11.36
CA GLY A 348 -11.07 -14.87 10.47
C GLY A 348 -10.64 -15.16 9.03
N VAL A 349 -9.78 -14.30 8.49
CA VAL A 349 -9.21 -14.45 7.13
C VAL A 349 -8.39 -15.73 6.98
N LEU A 350 -7.71 -16.19 8.04
CA LEU A 350 -6.76 -17.30 7.97
C LEU A 350 -7.42 -18.64 7.71
N SER A 351 -8.66 -18.81 8.17
CA SER A 351 -9.48 -19.99 7.87
C SER A 351 -10.31 -19.84 6.61
N SER A 352 -10.15 -18.78 5.80
CA SER A 352 -10.94 -18.64 4.58
C SER A 352 -10.47 -19.63 3.51
N PRO A 353 -11.38 -20.41 2.86
CA PRO A 353 -11.00 -21.32 1.77
C PRO A 353 -10.25 -20.61 0.64
N VAL A 354 -10.69 -19.41 0.23
CA VAL A 354 -10.03 -18.68 -0.86
C VAL A 354 -8.66 -18.14 -0.45
N PHE A 355 -8.45 -17.76 0.82
CA PHE A 355 -7.13 -17.38 1.32
C PHE A 355 -6.17 -18.59 1.36
N LEU A 356 -6.64 -19.72 1.89
CA LEU A 356 -5.86 -20.95 1.99
C LEU A 356 -5.48 -21.54 0.62
N ASN A 357 -6.31 -21.34 -0.39
CA ASN A 357 -6.05 -21.73 -1.77
C ASN A 357 -5.18 -20.71 -2.52
N ARG A 358 -5.30 -19.40 -2.20
CA ARG A 358 -4.44 -18.36 -2.78
C ARG A 358 -2.97 -18.59 -2.41
N TYR A 359 -2.74 -19.12 -1.22
CA TYR A 359 -1.43 -19.47 -0.68
C TYR A 359 -1.37 -20.98 -0.42
N PRO A 360 -1.21 -21.79 -1.46
CA PRO A 360 -1.38 -23.23 -1.37
C PRO A 360 -0.23 -23.90 -0.61
N THR A 361 -0.50 -25.11 -0.14
CA THR A 361 0.48 -26.03 0.44
C THR A 361 0.65 -27.28 -0.43
N THR A 362 1.72 -28.03 -0.22
CA THR A 362 1.99 -29.33 -0.87
C THR A 362 2.64 -30.27 0.14
N ASP A 363 2.73 -31.56 -0.19
CA ASP A 363 3.42 -32.57 0.64
C ASP A 363 4.87 -32.22 0.99
N THR A 364 5.55 -31.41 0.16
CA THR A 364 6.92 -30.97 0.38
C THR A 364 7.00 -29.59 1.03
N ASN A 365 6.06 -28.70 0.74
CA ASN A 365 6.02 -27.37 1.33
C ASN A 365 5.47 -27.38 2.76
N ARG A 366 4.50 -28.25 3.09
CA ARG A 366 3.94 -28.48 4.43
C ARG A 366 3.60 -27.16 5.15
N ASN A 367 2.79 -26.32 4.51
CA ASN A 367 2.30 -25.01 4.98
C ASN A 367 3.36 -23.90 5.11
N ARG A 368 4.61 -24.13 4.73
CA ARG A 368 5.66 -23.09 4.75
C ARG A 368 5.34 -21.88 3.89
N HIS A 369 4.59 -22.07 2.79
CA HIS A 369 4.12 -20.94 1.99
C HIS A 369 3.10 -20.11 2.77
N ARG A 370 2.09 -20.73 3.38
CA ARG A 370 1.11 -20.05 4.25
C ARG A 370 1.82 -19.30 5.38
N SER A 371 2.75 -19.95 6.07
CA SER A 371 3.56 -19.32 7.12
C SER A 371 4.34 -18.09 6.63
N ARG A 372 5.01 -18.19 5.47
CA ARG A 372 5.73 -17.04 4.89
C ARG A 372 4.79 -15.85 4.71
N ILE A 373 3.57 -16.09 4.21
CA ILE A 373 2.58 -15.05 3.96
C ILE A 373 2.06 -14.45 5.26
N ILE A 374 1.92 -15.24 6.33
CA ILE A 374 1.62 -14.69 7.66
C ILE A 374 2.68 -13.70 8.13
N PHE A 375 3.96 -14.07 8.01
CA PHE A 375 5.04 -13.19 8.42
C PHE A 375 5.11 -11.90 7.58
N ASP A 376 4.90 -12.03 6.28
CA ASP A 376 4.91 -10.91 5.33
C ASP A 376 3.73 -9.95 5.60
N TYR A 377 2.51 -10.49 5.73
CA TYR A 377 1.29 -9.66 5.77
C TYR A 377 0.90 -9.17 7.15
N PHE A 378 1.17 -9.96 8.19
CA PHE A 378 0.63 -9.72 9.52
C PHE A 378 1.69 -9.55 10.61
N LEU A 379 2.98 -9.73 10.30
CA LEU A 379 4.06 -9.59 11.28
C LEU A 379 5.24 -8.76 10.76
N ASN A 380 5.03 -7.97 9.71
CA ASN A 380 6.00 -7.01 9.21
C ASN A 380 7.40 -7.62 8.94
N THR A 381 7.48 -8.92 8.63
CA THR A 381 8.72 -9.71 8.64
C THR A 381 8.94 -10.41 7.30
N ASN A 382 10.01 -10.05 6.60
CA ASN A 382 10.43 -10.76 5.40
C ASN A 382 11.32 -11.96 5.76
N ILE A 383 10.71 -13.14 5.94
CA ILE A 383 11.44 -14.39 6.24
C ILE A 383 12.54 -14.70 5.23
N LEU A 384 12.39 -14.24 3.98
CA LEU A 384 13.39 -14.51 2.95
C LEU A 384 14.68 -13.69 3.12
N ALA A 385 14.63 -12.61 3.90
CA ALA A 385 15.77 -11.73 4.20
C ALA A 385 16.59 -12.20 5.43
N LEU A 386 16.09 -13.16 6.23
CA LEU A 386 16.77 -13.65 7.44
C LEU A 386 18.18 -14.25 7.22
N ALA A 387 18.56 -14.54 5.97
CA ALA A 387 19.86 -15.09 5.62
C ALA A 387 20.32 -14.65 4.23
N ASP A 388 21.64 -14.54 4.06
CA ASP A 388 22.27 -14.22 2.78
C ASP A 388 21.96 -15.27 1.72
N ARG A 389 21.56 -14.79 0.53
CA ARG A 389 21.22 -15.63 -0.62
C ARG A 389 22.25 -15.45 -1.75
N PRO A 390 22.51 -16.50 -2.55
CA PRO A 390 21.82 -17.79 -2.61
C PRO A 390 22.36 -18.84 -1.63
N ILE A 391 21.45 -19.65 -1.06
CA ILE A 391 21.80 -20.85 -0.28
C ILE A 391 21.82 -22.05 -1.23
N ASP A 392 22.97 -22.71 -1.38
CA ASP A 392 23.09 -23.96 -2.15
C ASP A 392 22.72 -25.16 -1.28
N ALA A 393 21.43 -25.48 -1.26
CA ALA A 393 20.89 -26.63 -0.52
C ALA A 393 21.54 -27.98 -0.89
N SER A 394 22.18 -28.10 -2.07
CA SER A 394 22.85 -29.34 -2.48
C SER A 394 24.19 -29.59 -1.78
N THR A 395 24.73 -28.58 -1.11
CA THR A 395 26.00 -28.67 -0.39
C THR A 395 25.85 -29.20 1.04
N SER A 396 24.64 -29.17 1.60
CA SER A 396 24.39 -29.71 2.93
C SER A 396 24.47 -31.23 2.92
N THR A 397 25.33 -31.77 3.79
CA THR A 397 25.43 -33.22 4.06
C THR A 397 24.84 -33.60 5.41
N ILE A 398 24.23 -32.63 6.11
CA ILE A 398 23.64 -32.79 7.43
C ILE A 398 22.28 -33.48 7.29
N HIS A 399 22.05 -34.52 8.08
CA HIS A 399 20.75 -35.20 8.12
C HIS A 399 19.67 -34.26 8.62
N ASN A 400 18.52 -34.18 7.92
CA ASN A 400 17.46 -33.22 8.20
C ASN A 400 18.00 -31.77 8.26
N PRO A 401 18.48 -31.23 7.12
CA PRO A 401 19.17 -29.95 7.10
C PRO A 401 18.28 -28.81 7.57
N THR A 402 16.97 -28.86 7.34
CA THR A 402 16.03 -27.83 7.79
C THR A 402 15.97 -27.65 9.31
N MET A 403 16.34 -28.67 10.10
CA MET A 403 16.47 -28.55 11.56
C MET A 403 17.92 -28.45 12.05
N ASN A 404 18.83 -29.13 11.38
CA ASN A 404 20.17 -29.38 11.93
C ASN A 404 21.29 -28.62 11.22
N ASP A 405 21.05 -28.11 10.01
CA ASP A 405 22.01 -27.28 9.30
C ASP A 405 21.76 -25.80 9.65
N PRO A 406 22.75 -25.09 10.26
CA PRO A 406 22.60 -23.67 10.59
C PRO A 406 22.20 -22.80 9.40
N GLN A 407 22.61 -23.15 8.17
CA GLN A 407 22.25 -22.39 6.98
C GLN A 407 20.77 -22.49 6.60
N CYS A 408 20.10 -23.57 7.00
CA CYS A 408 18.67 -23.78 6.70
C CYS A 408 17.80 -23.47 7.92
N ASN A 409 18.25 -23.84 9.11
CA ASN A 409 17.48 -23.68 10.34
C ASN A 409 17.15 -22.21 10.66
N VAL A 410 18.01 -21.27 10.28
CA VAL A 410 17.80 -19.81 10.48
C VAL A 410 16.41 -19.33 10.05
N CYS A 411 15.87 -19.83 8.93
CA CYS A 411 14.50 -19.54 8.52
C CYS A 411 13.50 -20.59 9.03
N HIS A 412 13.88 -21.87 9.01
CA HIS A 412 12.95 -22.97 9.27
C HIS A 412 12.44 -23.03 10.70
N SER A 413 13.25 -22.66 11.68
CA SER A 413 12.79 -22.55 13.06
C SER A 413 11.75 -21.48 13.33
N VAL A 414 11.73 -20.42 12.53
CA VAL A 414 10.74 -19.34 12.61
C VAL A 414 9.50 -19.73 11.80
N LEU A 415 9.73 -20.31 10.62
CA LEU A 415 8.69 -20.64 9.64
C LEU A 415 7.90 -21.91 9.99
N ASP A 416 8.59 -22.99 10.38
CA ASP A 416 7.98 -24.32 10.56
C ASP A 416 6.95 -24.36 11.72
N PRO A 417 7.14 -23.68 12.87
CA PRO A 417 6.11 -23.62 13.92
C PRO A 417 4.79 -23.00 13.45
N VAL A 418 4.86 -21.86 12.75
CA VAL A 418 3.68 -21.19 12.17
C VAL A 418 3.06 -22.06 11.07
N ALA A 419 3.87 -22.75 10.28
CA ALA A 419 3.37 -23.73 9.31
C ALA A 419 2.62 -24.88 10.01
N GLY A 420 3.10 -25.28 11.18
CA GLY A 420 2.47 -26.25 12.07
C GLY A 420 1.09 -25.85 12.55
N ALA A 421 0.82 -24.55 12.75
CA ALA A 421 -0.52 -24.09 13.14
C ALA A 421 -1.59 -24.38 12.06
N PHE A 422 -1.17 -24.51 10.80
CA PHE A 422 -2.04 -24.91 9.67
C PHE A 422 -2.18 -26.42 9.50
N GLN A 423 -1.66 -27.25 10.41
CA GLN A 423 -1.62 -28.71 10.27
C GLN A 423 -2.98 -29.38 9.97
N ASN A 424 -4.09 -28.75 10.38
CA ASN A 424 -5.44 -29.30 10.18
C ASN A 424 -6.07 -28.91 8.83
N TRP A 425 -5.33 -28.22 7.96
CA TRP A 425 -5.79 -27.73 6.68
C TRP A 425 -5.02 -28.38 5.55
N ASP A 426 -5.72 -29.08 4.66
CA ASP A 426 -5.10 -29.78 3.54
C ASP A 426 -4.69 -28.84 2.38
N ASP A 427 -4.26 -29.43 1.27
CA ASP A 427 -3.81 -28.74 0.06
C ASP A 427 -4.94 -28.00 -0.65
N ASP A 428 -6.17 -28.50 -0.58
CA ASP A 428 -7.38 -27.83 -1.05
C ASP A 428 -7.94 -26.81 -0.03
N GLY A 429 -7.29 -26.65 1.14
CA GLY A 429 -7.69 -25.70 2.18
C GLY A 429 -8.93 -26.13 2.96
N HIS A 430 -9.26 -27.42 2.97
CA HIS A 430 -10.34 -27.98 3.77
C HIS A 430 -9.85 -28.34 5.16
N TYR A 431 -10.73 -28.21 6.14
CA TYR A 431 -10.42 -28.64 7.50
C TYR A 431 -10.51 -30.17 7.60
N ASN A 432 -9.34 -30.80 7.64
CA ASN A 432 -9.12 -32.24 7.63
C ASN A 432 -7.89 -32.60 8.49
N PRO A 433 -8.04 -32.65 9.83
CA PRO A 433 -6.95 -32.97 10.75
C PRO A 433 -6.25 -34.31 10.41
N PRO A 434 -4.91 -34.34 10.33
CA PRO A 434 -4.17 -35.54 9.95
C PRO A 434 -4.21 -36.60 11.06
N GLU A 435 -4.47 -37.87 10.70
CA GLU A 435 -4.54 -38.98 11.68
C GLU A 435 -3.26 -39.15 12.51
N THR A 436 -2.10 -38.86 11.92
CA THR A 436 -0.79 -39.01 12.56
C THR A 436 -0.28 -37.74 13.24
N GLY A 437 -1.05 -36.65 13.19
CA GLY A 437 -0.62 -35.34 13.67
C GLY A 437 0.50 -34.71 12.84
N TRP A 438 1.20 -33.74 13.46
CA TRP A 438 2.32 -33.02 12.84
C TRP A 438 3.54 -33.89 12.55
N TYR A 439 4.35 -33.44 11.59
CA TYR A 439 5.57 -34.09 11.15
C TYR A 439 6.67 -34.05 12.22
N PRO A 440 7.10 -35.19 12.80
CA PRO A 440 8.12 -35.21 13.87
C PRO A 440 9.52 -34.75 13.43
N GLU A 441 9.77 -34.71 12.12
CA GLU A 441 11.01 -34.22 11.50
C GLU A 441 11.02 -32.71 11.21
N MET A 442 10.01 -31.97 11.67
CA MET A 442 9.93 -30.50 11.59
C MET A 442 9.85 -29.90 12.99
N TYR A 443 10.09 -28.59 13.10
CA TYR A 443 9.83 -27.88 14.36
C TYR A 443 8.37 -28.03 14.78
N PRO A 444 8.08 -28.20 16.08
CA PRO A 444 6.72 -28.38 16.57
C PRO A 444 5.85 -27.15 16.26
N PRO A 445 4.53 -27.33 16.07
CA PRO A 445 3.61 -26.21 15.87
C PRO A 445 3.69 -25.21 17.03
N GLY A 446 3.69 -23.91 16.71
CA GLY A 446 3.93 -22.87 17.68
C GLY A 446 4.11 -21.48 17.07
N PHE A 447 4.48 -20.53 17.92
CA PHE A 447 4.82 -19.16 17.54
C PHE A 447 5.88 -18.62 18.50
N GLU A 448 6.96 -18.08 17.94
CA GLU A 448 8.15 -17.68 18.70
C GLU A 448 8.64 -18.82 19.62
N GLU A 449 8.74 -18.57 20.93
CA GLU A 449 9.20 -19.57 21.91
C GLU A 449 8.07 -20.48 22.43
N GLU A 450 6.81 -20.17 22.11
CA GLU A 450 5.65 -20.93 22.54
C GLU A 450 5.31 -22.07 21.59
N GLN A 451 4.99 -23.23 22.16
CA GLN A 451 4.54 -24.42 21.42
C GLN A 451 3.07 -24.68 21.70
N ILE A 452 2.34 -25.11 20.67
CA ILE A 452 0.94 -25.51 20.79
C ILE A 452 0.86 -26.83 21.57
N ASP A 453 0.07 -26.85 22.65
CA ASP A 453 -0.19 -28.08 23.39
C ASP A 453 -1.01 -29.05 22.53
N LEU A 454 -0.76 -30.35 22.66
CA LEU A 454 -1.52 -31.39 21.96
C LEU A 454 -3.03 -31.30 22.22
N THR A 455 -3.44 -30.78 23.38
CA THR A 455 -4.86 -30.56 23.74
C THR A 455 -5.51 -29.39 23.00
N GLU A 456 -4.72 -28.47 22.46
CA GLU A 456 -5.16 -27.31 21.68
C GLU A 456 -5.01 -27.53 20.17
N SER A 457 -4.44 -28.68 19.77
CA SER A 457 -4.12 -29.03 18.39
C SER A 457 -5.29 -28.90 17.42
N ASP A 458 -6.52 -29.17 17.84
CA ASP A 458 -7.73 -29.04 17.00
C ASP A 458 -8.02 -27.59 16.59
N LEU A 459 -7.62 -26.64 17.44
CA LEU A 459 -7.80 -25.19 17.28
C LEU A 459 -6.46 -24.47 17.04
N ALA A 460 -5.44 -25.19 16.55
CA ALA A 460 -4.08 -24.67 16.34
C ALA A 460 -4.02 -23.34 15.57
N LEU A 461 -4.87 -23.16 14.56
CA LEU A 461 -4.90 -21.91 13.79
C LEU A 461 -5.45 -20.74 14.61
N ARG A 462 -6.48 -20.96 15.44
CA ARG A 462 -7.01 -19.95 16.37
C ARG A 462 -5.96 -19.56 17.40
N TRP A 463 -5.29 -20.55 17.99
CA TRP A 463 -4.19 -20.33 18.93
C TRP A 463 -3.12 -19.40 18.35
N LEU A 464 -2.76 -19.61 17.08
CA LEU A 464 -1.80 -18.76 16.37
C LEU A 464 -2.35 -17.34 16.18
N ALA A 465 -3.60 -17.22 15.72
CA ALA A 465 -4.22 -15.91 15.49
C ALA A 465 -4.26 -15.05 16.77
N GLU A 466 -4.58 -15.66 17.92
CA GLU A 466 -4.60 -14.99 19.23
C GLU A 466 -3.23 -14.41 19.62
N ARG A 467 -2.13 -15.08 19.24
CA ARG A 467 -0.76 -14.59 19.50
C ARG A 467 -0.26 -13.57 18.51
N ILE A 468 -0.62 -13.72 17.23
CA ILE A 468 -0.25 -12.74 16.20
C ILE A 468 -0.83 -11.37 16.55
N VAL A 469 -2.09 -11.31 16.99
CA VAL A 469 -2.73 -10.02 17.28
C VAL A 469 -2.20 -9.32 18.54
N GLU A 470 -1.60 -10.08 19.47
CA GLU A 470 -0.92 -9.57 20.65
C GLU A 470 0.52 -9.09 20.34
N ASP A 471 1.08 -9.51 19.21
CA ASP A 471 2.42 -9.12 18.77
C ASP A 471 2.43 -7.68 18.23
N PRO A 472 3.32 -6.79 18.70
CA PRO A 472 3.42 -5.41 18.19
C PRO A 472 3.62 -5.31 16.68
N ARG A 473 4.22 -6.34 16.05
CA ARG A 473 4.45 -6.39 14.60
C ARG A 473 3.15 -6.47 13.81
N PHE A 474 2.04 -6.90 14.41
CA PHE A 474 0.72 -6.86 13.78
C PHE A 474 0.21 -5.43 13.58
N ALA A 475 0.40 -4.57 14.59
CA ALA A 475 0.08 -3.15 14.46
C ALA A 475 0.98 -2.49 13.40
N GLN A 476 2.28 -2.77 13.42
CA GLN A 476 3.23 -2.27 12.41
C GLN A 476 2.87 -2.70 10.99
N ALA A 477 2.56 -3.98 10.77
CA ALA A 477 2.17 -4.48 9.45
C ALA A 477 0.89 -3.79 8.94
N THR A 478 -0.06 -3.55 9.84
CA THR A 478 -1.32 -2.83 9.53
C THR A 478 -1.03 -1.39 9.13
N VAL A 479 -0.29 -0.64 9.95
CA VAL A 479 0.07 0.77 9.69
C VAL A 479 0.87 0.89 8.40
N ASN A 480 1.86 0.03 8.19
CA ASN A 480 2.69 0.02 6.99
C ASN A 480 1.87 -0.16 5.71
N THR A 481 0.88 -1.07 5.75
CA THR A 481 0.03 -1.31 4.57
C THR A 481 -0.94 -0.16 4.32
N LEU A 482 -1.50 0.44 5.38
CA LEU A 482 -2.32 1.66 5.25
C LEU A 482 -1.52 2.82 4.69
N TYR A 483 -0.32 3.06 5.23
CA TYR A 483 0.58 4.11 4.79
C TYR A 483 0.88 3.98 3.30
N ALA A 484 1.43 2.84 2.86
CA ALA A 484 1.77 2.60 1.46
C ALA A 484 0.53 2.67 0.55
N GLY A 485 -0.61 2.14 1.00
CA GLY A 485 -1.86 2.15 0.24
C GLY A 485 -2.42 3.55 0.00
N ILE A 486 -2.36 4.43 1.00
CA ILE A 486 -2.92 5.79 0.98
C ILE A 486 -1.95 6.78 0.32
N THR A 487 -0.69 6.81 0.74
CA THR A 487 0.32 7.76 0.23
C THR A 487 0.89 7.31 -1.12
N GLY A 488 1.03 6.00 -1.33
CA GLY A 488 1.74 5.45 -2.49
C GLY A 488 3.25 5.33 -2.31
N PHE A 489 3.81 5.74 -1.18
CA PHE A 489 5.22 5.54 -0.88
C PHE A 489 5.50 4.10 -0.47
N GLU A 490 6.69 3.62 -0.83
CA GLU A 490 7.19 2.36 -0.31
C GLU A 490 7.58 2.52 1.17
N VAL A 491 7.34 1.47 1.95
CA VAL A 491 7.82 1.42 3.33
C VAL A 491 9.26 0.92 3.29
N LEU A 492 10.19 1.78 3.68
CA LEU A 492 11.62 1.50 3.64
C LEU A 492 11.98 0.43 4.68
N ARG A 493 13.02 -0.35 4.36
CA ARG A 493 13.55 -1.41 5.21
C ARG A 493 15.05 -1.23 5.34
N GLU A 494 15.54 -1.07 6.56
CA GLU A 494 16.97 -0.85 6.84
C GLU A 494 17.90 -1.85 6.11
N TYR A 495 17.55 -3.14 6.13
CA TYR A 495 18.35 -4.19 5.51
C TYR A 495 18.37 -4.14 3.96
N GLU A 496 17.55 -3.30 3.32
CA GLU A 496 17.48 -3.14 1.86
C GLU A 496 18.27 -1.93 1.35
N LEU A 497 18.75 -1.05 2.26
CA LEU A 497 19.33 0.25 1.90
C LEU A 497 20.79 0.18 1.44
N GLY A 498 21.51 -0.91 1.76
CA GLY A 498 22.87 -1.14 1.28
C GLY A 498 23.91 -0.11 1.75
N GLY A 499 23.65 0.61 2.85
CA GLY A 499 24.55 1.64 3.40
C GLY A 499 24.42 3.02 2.76
N ASP A 500 23.34 3.29 2.01
CA ASP A 500 23.00 4.64 1.56
C ASP A 500 22.57 5.51 2.77
N GLU A 501 23.37 6.51 3.09
CA GLU A 501 23.17 7.39 4.25
C GLU A 501 21.87 8.20 4.16
N VAL A 502 21.54 8.71 2.97
CA VAL A 502 20.30 9.48 2.74
C VAL A 502 19.09 8.56 2.90
N ALA A 503 19.15 7.37 2.32
CA ALA A 503 18.08 6.40 2.47
C ALA A 503 17.93 5.92 3.92
N THR A 504 19.05 5.84 4.66
CA THR A 504 19.06 5.47 6.08
C THR A 504 18.38 6.54 6.94
N GLN A 505 18.71 7.81 6.72
CA GLN A 505 18.04 8.94 7.38
C GLN A 505 16.55 8.99 7.04
N ALA A 506 16.19 8.75 5.77
CA ALA A 506 14.79 8.69 5.33
C ALA A 506 14.04 7.56 6.03
N TRP A 507 14.66 6.37 6.10
CA TRP A 507 14.10 5.22 6.81
C TRP A 507 13.94 5.50 8.31
N GLN A 508 14.93 6.09 8.98
CA GLN A 508 14.85 6.43 10.41
C GLN A 508 13.63 7.31 10.69
N ARG A 509 13.49 8.42 9.95
CA ARG A 509 12.35 9.34 10.08
C ARG A 509 11.02 8.63 9.81
N GLN A 510 10.93 7.87 8.73
CA GLN A 510 9.70 7.15 8.39
C GLN A 510 9.35 6.11 9.47
N ASN A 511 10.33 5.31 9.88
CA ASN A 511 10.16 4.22 10.82
C ASN A 511 9.76 4.73 12.21
N GLU A 512 10.39 5.80 12.70
CA GLU A 512 10.01 6.42 13.98
C GLU A 512 8.54 6.83 13.99
N TRP A 513 8.09 7.54 12.96
CA TRP A 513 6.69 7.98 12.87
C TRP A 513 5.70 6.81 12.68
N LEU A 514 6.06 5.80 11.89
CA LEU A 514 5.21 4.60 11.72
C LEU A 514 5.13 3.76 13.00
N LEU A 515 6.18 3.71 13.82
CA LEU A 515 6.17 3.09 15.14
C LEU A 515 5.23 3.84 16.10
N GLN A 516 5.31 5.17 16.15
CA GLN A 516 4.39 5.99 16.93
C GLN A 516 2.92 5.76 16.53
N LEU A 517 2.62 5.70 15.22
CA LEU A 517 1.27 5.36 14.75
C LEU A 517 0.85 3.93 15.13
N SER A 518 1.78 2.98 15.18
CA SER A 518 1.51 1.61 15.60
C SER A 518 1.13 1.52 17.08
N GLU A 519 1.81 2.28 17.93
CA GLU A 519 1.47 2.43 19.35
C GLU A 519 0.09 3.07 19.51
N GLN A 520 -0.19 4.16 18.79
CA GLN A 520 -1.51 4.80 18.80
C GLN A 520 -2.62 3.85 18.36
N LEU A 521 -2.37 2.98 17.37
CA LEU A 521 -3.34 1.97 16.95
C LEU A 521 -3.66 1.01 18.09
N ILE A 522 -2.65 0.53 18.82
CA ILE A 522 -2.81 -0.37 19.98
C ILE A 522 -3.60 0.34 21.10
N GLU A 523 -3.20 1.57 21.46
CA GLU A 523 -3.84 2.36 22.50
C GLU A 523 -5.31 2.69 22.20
N ASN A 524 -5.62 2.93 20.93
CA ASN A 524 -6.97 3.20 20.44
C ASN A 524 -7.76 1.92 20.11
N ASN A 525 -7.41 0.79 20.74
CA ASN A 525 -8.12 -0.48 20.63
C ASN A 525 -8.26 -0.95 19.17
N TYR A 526 -7.20 -0.75 18.38
CA TYR A 526 -7.07 -1.13 16.98
C TYR A 526 -8.12 -0.50 16.06
N ASN A 527 -8.50 0.76 16.29
CA ASN A 527 -9.34 1.51 15.36
C ASN A 527 -8.52 2.05 14.16
N ILE A 528 -8.67 1.41 13.00
CA ILE A 528 -7.91 1.83 11.81
C ILE A 528 -8.37 3.17 11.20
N LYS A 529 -9.62 3.60 11.45
CA LYS A 529 -10.14 4.86 10.90
C LYS A 529 -9.37 6.06 11.44
N ASP A 530 -8.91 5.99 12.69
CA ASP A 530 -8.05 7.01 13.30
C ASP A 530 -6.70 7.09 12.57
N ILE A 531 -6.07 5.95 12.31
CA ILE A 531 -4.79 5.87 11.59
C ILE A 531 -4.90 6.39 10.15
N VAL A 532 -6.00 6.10 9.45
CA VAL A 532 -6.26 6.65 8.12
C VAL A 532 -6.25 8.19 8.13
N ILE A 533 -6.84 8.80 9.16
CA ILE A 533 -6.87 10.27 9.30
C ILE A 533 -5.46 10.80 9.60
N GLU A 534 -4.70 10.17 10.51
CA GLU A 534 -3.33 10.61 10.79
C GLU A 534 -2.42 10.54 9.55
N ILE A 535 -2.55 9.48 8.74
CA ILE A 535 -1.80 9.36 7.49
C ILE A 535 -2.16 10.48 6.51
N VAL A 536 -3.44 10.84 6.39
CA VAL A 536 -3.88 11.95 5.52
C VAL A 536 -3.39 13.31 6.01
N LEU A 537 -3.24 13.47 7.33
CA LEU A 537 -2.78 14.71 7.94
C LEU A 537 -1.25 14.84 7.98
N SER A 538 -0.52 13.78 7.63
CA SER A 538 0.95 13.75 7.66
C SER A 538 1.58 14.71 6.64
N SER A 539 2.85 15.07 6.87
CA SER A 539 3.66 15.82 5.92
C SER A 539 3.74 15.12 4.56
N ASP A 540 3.89 13.80 4.59
CA ASP A 540 4.19 12.99 3.41
C ASP A 540 2.99 12.94 2.47
N PHE A 541 1.76 12.87 3.00
CA PHE A 541 0.55 12.95 2.18
C PHE A 541 0.30 14.38 1.64
N ARG A 542 0.65 15.40 2.43
CA ARG A 542 0.33 16.81 2.18
C ARG A 542 1.42 17.58 1.44
N ALA A 543 2.58 17.00 1.17
CA ALA A 543 3.67 17.67 0.48
C ALA A 543 3.25 18.16 -0.92
N ILE A 544 3.39 19.45 -1.18
CA ILE A 544 3.16 20.09 -2.50
C ILE A 544 4.39 20.80 -3.05
N GLY A 545 5.45 20.90 -2.24
CA GLY A 545 6.71 21.52 -2.59
C GLY A 545 7.67 21.43 -1.41
N GLU A 546 8.77 22.14 -1.51
CA GLU A 546 9.83 22.16 -0.50
C GLU A 546 10.39 23.57 -0.35
N ASN A 547 10.97 23.84 0.82
CA ASN A 547 11.76 25.02 1.07
C ASN A 547 13.02 24.63 1.86
N ASP A 548 14.04 24.16 1.14
CA ASP A 548 15.31 23.66 1.66
C ASP A 548 15.18 22.32 2.40
N ALA A 549 14.27 21.46 1.95
CA ALA A 549 14.08 20.12 2.51
C ALA A 549 15.30 19.23 2.25
N THR A 550 15.60 18.32 3.19
CA THR A 550 16.72 17.40 3.04
C THR A 550 16.42 16.35 1.97
N ASP A 551 17.45 15.75 1.36
CA ASP A 551 17.26 14.66 0.39
C ASP A 551 16.49 13.48 1.01
N ALA A 552 16.67 13.25 2.32
CA ALA A 552 15.94 12.24 3.09
C ALA A 552 14.45 12.57 3.24
N GLU A 553 14.10 13.84 3.48
CA GLU A 553 12.70 14.30 3.45
C GLU A 553 12.08 14.13 2.05
N LEU A 554 12.85 14.44 1.01
CA LEU A 554 12.38 14.39 -0.36
C LEU A 554 12.10 12.96 -0.86
N MET A 555 12.67 11.93 -0.23
CA MET A 555 12.33 10.53 -0.53
C MET A 555 10.86 10.19 -0.23
N HIS A 556 10.26 10.86 0.75
CA HIS A 556 8.85 10.70 1.11
C HIS A 556 8.02 11.95 0.77
N ALA A 557 8.58 12.85 -0.04
CA ALA A 557 7.88 14.02 -0.54
C ALA A 557 7.49 13.79 -2.00
N GLY A 558 6.22 13.99 -2.31
CA GLY A 558 5.70 13.82 -3.65
C GLY A 558 4.36 14.49 -3.76
N THR A 559 4.19 15.29 -4.81
CA THR A 559 2.96 16.05 -5.00
C THR A 559 1.78 15.15 -5.32
N ALA A 560 2.01 14.02 -5.98
CA ALA A 560 0.95 13.13 -6.44
C ALA A 560 1.40 11.70 -6.79
N LYS A 561 0.48 10.75 -6.66
CA LYS A 561 0.59 9.33 -7.02
C LYS A 561 -0.17 9.05 -8.33
N LEU A 562 0.36 8.18 -9.19
CA LEU A 562 -0.39 7.69 -10.35
C LEU A 562 -1.66 6.95 -9.87
N LEU A 563 -2.82 7.39 -10.34
CA LEU A 563 -4.10 6.80 -9.94
C LEU A 563 -4.24 5.37 -10.47
N THR A 564 -4.77 4.48 -9.63
CA THR A 564 -5.19 3.14 -10.07
C THR A 564 -6.36 3.23 -11.07
N PRO A 565 -6.63 2.20 -11.87
CA PRO A 565 -7.79 2.21 -12.76
C PRO A 565 -9.12 2.47 -12.03
N GLU A 566 -9.26 1.93 -10.82
CA GLU A 566 -10.42 2.14 -9.95
C GLU A 566 -10.56 3.60 -9.51
N ALA A 567 -9.47 4.19 -9.00
CA ALA A 567 -9.44 5.57 -8.54
C ALA A 567 -9.63 6.57 -9.71
N LEU A 568 -8.98 6.33 -10.85
CA LEU A 568 -9.15 7.16 -12.04
C LEU A 568 -10.58 7.08 -12.58
N ASN A 569 -11.20 5.89 -12.59
CA ASN A 569 -12.61 5.75 -12.97
C ASN A 569 -13.52 6.62 -12.10
N ARG A 570 -13.32 6.62 -10.78
CA ARG A 570 -14.08 7.47 -9.86
C ARG A 570 -13.79 8.96 -10.08
N LYS A 571 -12.53 9.36 -10.30
CA LYS A 571 -12.16 10.74 -10.62
C LYS A 571 -12.84 11.22 -11.90
N ILE A 572 -12.92 10.39 -12.95
CA ILE A 572 -13.65 10.70 -14.20
C ILE A 572 -15.11 10.99 -13.91
N GLU A 573 -15.80 10.09 -13.20
CA GLU A 573 -17.22 10.26 -12.86
C GLU A 573 -17.44 11.51 -11.98
N ALA A 574 -16.55 11.77 -11.02
CA ALA A 574 -16.61 12.91 -10.11
C ALA A 574 -16.30 14.26 -10.81
N THR A 575 -15.41 14.31 -11.79
CA THR A 575 -15.01 15.55 -12.46
C THR A 575 -15.86 15.86 -13.69
N LEU A 576 -16.23 14.84 -14.47
CA LEU A 576 -16.93 15.05 -15.76
C LEU A 576 -18.42 14.74 -15.69
N GLY A 577 -18.90 14.03 -14.66
CA GLY A 577 -20.30 13.62 -14.54
C GLY A 577 -20.74 12.58 -15.58
N VAL A 578 -19.81 11.99 -16.32
CA VAL A 578 -20.07 10.94 -17.32
C VAL A 578 -19.11 9.76 -17.13
N PRO A 579 -19.59 8.51 -17.27
CA PRO A 579 -18.74 7.33 -17.16
C PRO A 579 -17.98 7.02 -18.45
N TRP A 580 -16.75 6.50 -18.35
CA TRP A 580 -16.00 6.04 -19.51
C TRP A 580 -16.38 4.60 -19.90
N ARG A 581 -17.46 4.49 -20.69
CA ARG A 581 -18.01 3.22 -21.20
C ARG A 581 -18.76 3.39 -22.52
N VAL A 582 -19.20 2.29 -23.14
CA VAL A 582 -19.99 2.33 -24.40
C VAL A 582 -21.40 2.87 -24.17
N ASN A 583 -22.13 2.32 -23.19
CA ASN A 583 -23.50 2.67 -22.85
C ASN A 583 -23.81 2.29 -21.39
N ALA A 584 -25.03 2.60 -20.92
CA ALA A 584 -25.46 2.38 -19.54
C ALA A 584 -25.30 0.95 -18.99
N ASN A 585 -25.36 -0.06 -19.88
CA ASN A 585 -25.30 -1.47 -19.50
C ASN A 585 -23.91 -2.10 -19.70
N SER A 586 -22.94 -1.30 -20.14
CA SER A 586 -21.57 -1.77 -20.39
C SER A 586 -20.71 -1.55 -19.15
N GLN A 587 -19.73 -2.44 -18.95
CA GLN A 587 -18.68 -2.22 -17.96
C GLN A 587 -17.89 -0.94 -18.28
N ARG A 588 -17.35 -0.34 -17.21
CA ARG A 588 -16.42 0.77 -17.31
C ARG A 588 -15.13 0.27 -17.94
N TYR A 589 -14.57 1.02 -18.88
CA TYR A 589 -13.38 0.60 -19.61
C TYR A 589 -12.17 0.36 -18.69
N LEU A 590 -11.98 1.20 -17.67
CA LEU A 590 -10.90 1.04 -16.69
C LEU A 590 -11.09 -0.13 -15.73
N LEU A 591 -12.31 -0.67 -15.61
CA LEU A 591 -12.64 -1.82 -14.76
C LEU A 591 -12.87 -3.10 -15.58
N GLY A 592 -12.39 -3.11 -16.83
CA GLY A 592 -12.59 -4.21 -17.77
C GLY A 592 -11.49 -4.17 -18.82
N ASP A 593 -11.84 -3.85 -20.08
CA ASP A 593 -10.93 -3.88 -21.24
C ASP A 593 -9.54 -3.23 -21.03
N TYR A 594 -9.46 -2.19 -20.20
CA TYR A 594 -8.25 -1.43 -19.93
C TYR A 594 -7.69 -1.58 -18.52
N GLN A 595 -8.27 -2.42 -17.65
CA GLN A 595 -7.83 -2.55 -16.26
C GLN A 595 -6.34 -2.90 -16.17
N LEU A 596 -5.94 -4.03 -16.78
CA LEU A 596 -4.53 -4.44 -16.80
C LEU A 596 -3.66 -3.53 -17.68
N LEU A 597 -4.20 -3.01 -18.78
CA LEU A 597 -3.45 -2.12 -19.68
C LEU A 597 -3.10 -0.77 -19.03
N TYR A 598 -3.89 -0.34 -18.05
CA TYR A 598 -3.68 0.89 -17.29
C TYR A 598 -2.96 0.65 -15.95
N GLY A 599 -2.55 -0.59 -15.64
CA GLY A 599 -1.75 -0.89 -14.45
C GLY A 599 -2.51 -1.45 -13.24
N GLY A 600 -3.77 -1.87 -13.43
CA GLY A 600 -4.50 -2.68 -12.45
C GLY A 600 -3.98 -4.11 -12.35
N ILE A 601 -4.61 -4.89 -11.47
CA ILE A 601 -4.27 -6.29 -11.18
C ILE A 601 -5.46 -7.20 -11.48
N ASP A 602 -5.19 -8.48 -11.77
CA ASP A 602 -6.21 -9.54 -11.80
C ASP A 602 -6.16 -10.43 -10.54
N SER A 603 -5.22 -10.13 -9.64
CA SER A 603 -4.94 -10.86 -8.38
C SER A 603 -4.44 -12.31 -8.56
N ASP A 604 -4.31 -12.78 -9.81
CA ASP A 604 -3.90 -14.14 -10.17
C ASP A 604 -2.52 -14.12 -10.85
N GLY A 605 -2.48 -13.75 -12.13
CA GLY A 605 -1.25 -13.68 -12.92
C GLY A 605 -0.53 -12.34 -12.82
N VAL A 606 -1.26 -11.27 -12.52
CA VAL A 606 -0.75 -9.92 -12.26
C VAL A 606 -1.19 -9.53 -10.86
N THR A 607 -0.25 -9.58 -9.92
CA THR A 607 -0.50 -9.41 -8.48
C THR A 607 -0.03 -8.07 -7.92
N THR A 608 0.69 -7.29 -8.73
CA THR A 608 1.29 -6.02 -8.30
C THR A 608 0.92 -4.92 -9.29
N ARG A 609 0.51 -3.77 -8.77
CA ARG A 609 0.13 -2.62 -9.60
C ARG A 609 1.35 -2.04 -10.31
N LEU A 610 1.12 -1.54 -11.52
CA LEU A 610 2.13 -0.75 -12.23
C LEU A 610 1.97 0.72 -11.81
N ASN A 611 2.84 1.17 -10.91
CA ASN A 611 2.78 2.53 -10.36
C ASN A 611 3.59 3.55 -11.16
N SER A 612 4.29 3.11 -12.20
CA SER A 612 5.10 3.94 -13.08
C SER A 612 4.51 4.03 -14.48
N PRO A 613 4.40 5.25 -15.07
CA PRO A 613 3.77 5.43 -16.37
C PRO A 613 4.59 4.75 -17.46
N ASN A 614 3.89 4.16 -18.43
CA ASN A 614 4.50 3.55 -19.61
C ASN A 614 3.73 3.93 -20.90
N GLY A 615 4.28 3.55 -22.06
CA GLY A 615 3.70 3.91 -23.36
C GLY A 615 2.28 3.38 -23.59
N ILE A 616 1.91 2.24 -22.99
CA ILE A 616 0.55 1.68 -23.07
C ILE A 616 -0.39 2.56 -22.23
N MET A 617 -0.04 2.86 -20.99
CA MET A 617 -0.82 3.75 -20.13
C MET A 617 -1.05 5.11 -20.80
N ALA A 618 0.00 5.70 -21.39
CA ALA A 618 -0.13 6.96 -22.12
C ALA A 618 -1.13 6.84 -23.29
N ALA A 619 -1.07 5.77 -24.08
CA ALA A 619 -2.03 5.53 -25.17
C ALA A 619 -3.47 5.36 -24.66
N VAL A 620 -3.65 4.69 -23.51
CA VAL A 620 -4.95 4.58 -22.84
C VAL A 620 -5.46 5.95 -22.40
N THR A 621 -4.62 6.76 -21.74
CA THR A 621 -4.94 8.13 -21.31
C THR A 621 -5.34 9.01 -22.50
N PHE A 622 -4.59 8.99 -23.61
CA PHE A 622 -4.94 9.79 -24.80
C PHE A 622 -6.27 9.37 -25.42
N ARG A 623 -6.53 8.06 -25.50
CA ARG A 623 -7.82 7.54 -25.99
C ARG A 623 -8.96 7.97 -25.06
N MET A 624 -8.75 7.83 -23.76
CA MET A 624 -9.69 8.20 -22.70
C MET A 624 -10.04 9.68 -22.79
N ALA A 625 -9.02 10.56 -22.81
CA ALA A 625 -9.18 12.01 -22.88
C ALA A 625 -10.06 12.43 -24.07
N ASN A 626 -9.77 11.90 -25.27
CA ASN A 626 -10.51 12.26 -26.47
C ASN A 626 -11.97 11.73 -26.47
N ASP A 627 -12.19 10.51 -26.00
CA ASP A 627 -13.53 9.91 -25.92
C ASP A 627 -14.39 10.60 -24.85
N LEU A 628 -13.83 10.88 -23.67
CA LEU A 628 -14.51 11.58 -22.59
C LEU A 628 -14.81 13.03 -22.95
N ALA A 629 -13.86 13.76 -23.55
CA ALA A 629 -14.11 15.12 -24.00
C ALA A 629 -15.26 15.18 -25.03
N CYS A 630 -15.29 14.22 -25.97
CA CYS A 630 -16.38 14.06 -26.93
C CYS A 630 -17.74 13.81 -26.23
N LYS A 631 -17.78 12.93 -25.23
CA LYS A 631 -19.01 12.58 -24.50
C LYS A 631 -19.48 13.69 -23.57
N ALA A 632 -18.57 14.34 -22.84
CA ALA A 632 -18.91 15.28 -21.78
C ALA A 632 -19.33 16.64 -22.33
N ALA A 633 -18.62 17.18 -23.34
CA ALA A 633 -18.75 18.58 -23.73
C ALA A 633 -20.20 18.99 -24.09
N ALA A 634 -20.78 18.32 -25.09
CA ALA A 634 -22.13 18.63 -25.54
C ALA A 634 -23.21 18.23 -24.53
N ASN A 635 -22.97 17.19 -23.72
CA ASN A 635 -23.94 16.73 -22.71
C ASN A 635 -24.04 17.69 -21.53
N ASP A 636 -22.96 18.36 -21.16
CA ASP A 636 -23.02 19.42 -20.15
C ASP A 636 -23.86 20.61 -20.67
N PHE A 637 -23.68 21.04 -21.93
CA PHE A 637 -24.47 22.12 -22.52
C PHE A 637 -25.98 21.82 -22.70
N VAL A 638 -26.41 20.55 -22.65
CA VAL A 638 -27.84 20.19 -22.61
C VAL A 638 -28.51 20.71 -21.33
N LEU A 639 -27.73 20.81 -20.24
CA LEU A 639 -28.22 21.24 -18.94
C LEU A 639 -28.30 22.78 -18.87
N PRO A 640 -29.21 23.34 -18.05
CA PRO A 640 -29.17 24.75 -17.66
C PRO A 640 -27.84 25.09 -16.97
N ALA A 641 -27.31 26.30 -17.18
CA ALA A 641 -26.01 26.72 -16.65
C ALA A 641 -25.80 26.43 -15.15
N ALA A 642 -26.83 26.62 -14.31
CA ALA A 642 -26.73 26.34 -12.87
C ALA A 642 -26.63 24.85 -12.50
N GLN A 643 -26.88 23.94 -13.44
CA GLN A 643 -26.75 22.48 -13.27
C GLN A 643 -25.53 21.92 -14.01
N ARG A 644 -24.80 22.76 -14.77
CA ARG A 644 -23.61 22.37 -15.50
C ARG A 644 -22.45 22.14 -14.56
N ARG A 645 -21.70 21.07 -14.80
CA ARG A 645 -20.47 20.77 -14.09
C ARG A 645 -19.27 21.40 -14.78
N LEU A 646 -19.23 21.42 -16.11
CA LEU A 646 -18.05 21.83 -16.88
C LEU A 646 -18.13 23.29 -17.36
N PHE A 647 -19.30 23.74 -17.81
CA PHE A 647 -19.47 25.06 -18.45
C PHE A 647 -20.51 25.97 -17.77
N PRO A 648 -20.43 26.23 -16.45
CA PRO A 648 -21.43 27.04 -15.76
C PRO A 648 -21.38 28.54 -16.12
N PHE A 649 -20.29 29.04 -16.71
CA PHE A 649 -20.09 30.48 -16.96
C PHE A 649 -20.21 30.89 -18.43
N VAL A 650 -20.39 29.95 -19.35
CA VAL A 650 -20.39 30.20 -20.80
C VAL A 650 -21.57 29.56 -21.51
N GLU A 651 -21.93 30.10 -22.67
CA GLU A 651 -22.93 29.54 -23.57
C GLU A 651 -22.34 29.26 -24.95
N THR A 652 -22.99 28.41 -25.74
CA THR A 652 -22.56 28.04 -27.10
C THR A 652 -22.57 29.22 -28.11
N THR A 653 -23.12 30.37 -27.70
CA THR A 653 -23.19 31.60 -28.50
C THR A 653 -22.18 32.65 -28.04
N TYR A 654 -21.37 32.37 -27.03
CA TYR A 654 -20.39 33.32 -26.50
C TYR A 654 -19.15 33.31 -27.38
N LEU A 655 -18.97 34.39 -28.15
CA LEU A 655 -17.81 34.60 -29.01
C LEU A 655 -16.91 35.71 -28.43
N PRO A 656 -15.59 35.48 -28.33
CA PRO A 656 -14.62 36.43 -27.76
C PRO A 656 -14.42 37.67 -28.64
N THR A 657 -14.81 37.56 -29.91
CA THR A 657 -14.75 38.62 -30.92
C THR A 657 -16.09 38.71 -31.66
N THR A 658 -16.38 39.91 -32.15
CA THR A 658 -17.49 40.15 -33.08
C THR A 658 -17.14 39.66 -34.49
N GLN A 659 -18.13 39.56 -35.38
CA GLN A 659 -17.91 39.20 -36.79
C GLN A 659 -16.91 40.11 -37.50
N ASP A 660 -16.78 41.38 -37.08
CA ASP A 660 -15.82 42.34 -37.62
C ASP A 660 -14.44 42.28 -36.94
N GLY A 661 -14.21 41.32 -36.04
CA GLY A 661 -12.93 41.08 -35.36
C GLY A 661 -12.67 41.93 -34.12
N PHE A 662 -13.64 42.72 -33.64
CA PHE A 662 -13.49 43.48 -32.39
C PHE A 662 -13.69 42.59 -31.17
N GLU A 663 -12.81 42.72 -30.17
CA GLU A 663 -12.90 42.03 -28.88
C GLU A 663 -14.21 42.33 -28.14
N VAL A 664 -14.72 41.33 -27.43
CA VAL A 664 -15.86 41.43 -26.52
C VAL A 664 -15.37 41.15 -25.09
N PRO A 665 -14.86 42.16 -24.36
CA PRO A 665 -14.15 41.95 -23.10
C PRO A 665 -14.95 41.17 -22.04
N GLN A 666 -16.27 41.38 -21.96
CA GLN A 666 -17.11 40.65 -21.01
C GLN A 666 -17.16 39.16 -21.31
N VAL A 667 -17.16 38.77 -22.58
CA VAL A 667 -17.17 37.35 -22.99
C VAL A 667 -15.79 36.72 -22.75
N GLN A 668 -14.71 37.44 -23.06
CA GLN A 668 -13.36 36.99 -22.77
C GLN A 668 -13.16 36.71 -21.26
N GLU A 669 -13.66 37.61 -20.39
CA GLU A 669 -13.62 37.41 -18.94
C GLU A 669 -14.43 36.18 -18.50
N LEU A 670 -15.61 35.93 -19.09
CA LEU A 670 -16.42 34.74 -18.78
C LEU A 670 -15.77 33.43 -19.26
N ILE A 671 -15.09 33.44 -20.41
CA ILE A 671 -14.31 32.30 -20.90
C ILE A 671 -13.17 32.01 -19.92
N LYS A 672 -12.41 33.04 -19.50
CA LYS A 672 -11.35 32.90 -18.50
C LYS A 672 -11.87 32.38 -17.17
N LYS A 673 -13.02 32.87 -16.69
CA LYS A 673 -13.70 32.33 -15.49
C LYS A 673 -14.08 30.87 -15.63
N ASN A 674 -14.54 30.44 -16.81
CA ASN A 674 -14.83 29.03 -17.03
C ASN A 674 -13.56 28.17 -17.08
N ILE A 675 -12.46 28.70 -17.60
CA ILE A 675 -11.16 28.01 -17.57
C ILE A 675 -10.66 27.89 -16.12
N GLN A 676 -10.71 28.96 -15.33
CA GLN A 676 -10.40 28.92 -13.89
C GLN A 676 -11.22 27.84 -13.17
N HIS A 677 -12.51 27.73 -13.49
CA HIS A 677 -13.38 26.67 -12.96
C HIS A 677 -12.92 25.27 -13.38
N LEU A 678 -12.54 25.07 -14.64
CA LEU A 678 -12.02 23.78 -15.12
C LEU A 678 -10.68 23.42 -14.47
N HIS A 679 -9.76 24.38 -14.28
CA HIS A 679 -8.49 24.17 -13.57
C HIS A 679 -8.75 23.64 -12.15
N HIS A 680 -9.64 24.31 -11.41
CA HIS A 680 -10.03 23.86 -10.09
C HIS A 680 -10.75 22.50 -10.10
N LEU A 681 -11.66 22.28 -11.04
CA LEU A 681 -12.46 21.06 -11.11
C LEU A 681 -11.62 19.84 -11.51
N ILE A 682 -10.79 19.95 -12.55
CA ILE A 682 -10.09 18.84 -13.19
C ILE A 682 -8.71 18.61 -12.56
N TRP A 683 -7.94 19.67 -12.32
CA TRP A 683 -6.58 19.59 -11.77
C TRP A 683 -6.50 19.94 -10.29
N GLY A 684 -7.54 20.54 -9.70
CA GLY A 684 -7.50 20.95 -8.30
C GLY A 684 -6.72 22.25 -8.05
N GLU A 685 -6.24 22.89 -9.12
CA GLU A 685 -5.43 24.11 -9.05
C GLU A 685 -6.31 25.35 -8.82
N GLN A 686 -5.82 26.28 -8.01
CA GLN A 686 -6.41 27.60 -7.85
C GLN A 686 -5.52 28.61 -8.58
N VAL A 687 -6.05 29.19 -9.66
CA VAL A 687 -5.33 30.12 -10.54
C VAL A 687 -6.10 31.42 -10.68
N ASP A 688 -5.41 32.56 -10.74
CA ASP A 688 -6.01 33.86 -11.02
C ASP A 688 -6.32 34.06 -12.52
N LEU A 689 -7.18 35.01 -12.87
CA LEU A 689 -7.61 35.23 -14.28
C LEU A 689 -6.50 35.78 -15.20
N ASP A 690 -5.40 36.26 -14.63
CA ASP A 690 -4.19 36.71 -15.31
C ASP A 690 -3.00 35.77 -15.08
N ASP A 691 -3.20 34.63 -14.44
CA ASP A 691 -2.17 33.61 -14.26
C ASP A 691 -1.68 33.07 -15.62
N PRO A 692 -0.36 32.96 -15.84
CA PRO A 692 0.19 32.44 -17.09
C PRO A 692 -0.36 31.07 -17.51
N GLU A 693 -0.59 30.16 -16.56
CA GLU A 693 -1.09 28.80 -16.85
C GLU A 693 -2.55 28.83 -17.31
N LEU A 694 -3.37 29.72 -16.73
CA LEU A 694 -4.73 29.99 -17.21
C LEU A 694 -4.71 30.60 -18.61
N LEU A 695 -3.80 31.55 -18.85
CA LEU A 695 -3.68 32.23 -20.15
C LEU A 695 -3.27 31.26 -21.27
N ILE A 696 -2.40 30.29 -21.00
CA ILE A 696 -2.06 29.22 -21.96
C ILE A 696 -3.32 28.44 -22.37
N THR A 697 -4.17 28.08 -21.41
CA THR A 697 -5.42 27.37 -21.70
C THR A 697 -6.42 28.25 -22.46
N TYR A 698 -6.43 29.55 -22.16
CA TYR A 698 -7.24 30.54 -22.87
C TYR A 698 -6.81 30.68 -24.32
N ASP A 699 -5.51 30.83 -24.57
CA ASP A 699 -4.95 30.94 -25.92
C ASP A 699 -5.24 29.67 -26.73
N LEU A 700 -5.10 28.49 -26.13
CA LEU A 700 -5.52 27.23 -26.76
C LEU A 700 -7.00 27.24 -27.16
N TYR A 701 -7.89 27.71 -26.29
CA TYR A 701 -9.32 27.81 -26.61
C TYR A 701 -9.57 28.75 -27.80
N ILE A 702 -8.92 29.92 -27.80
CA ILE A 702 -9.05 30.91 -28.88
C ILE A 702 -8.53 30.32 -30.20
N ASP A 703 -7.35 29.72 -30.21
CA ASP A 703 -6.75 29.09 -31.39
C ASP A 703 -7.65 27.99 -31.96
N LEU A 704 -8.21 27.13 -31.10
CA LEU A 704 -9.13 26.08 -31.53
C LEU A 704 -10.43 26.64 -32.12
N LEU A 705 -10.97 27.71 -31.53
CA LEU A 705 -12.19 28.36 -31.98
C LEU A 705 -11.99 29.02 -33.34
N GLU A 706 -10.95 29.83 -33.51
CA GLU A 706 -10.67 30.57 -34.74
C GLU A 706 -10.34 29.62 -35.90
N ASN A 707 -9.43 28.65 -35.69
CA ASN A 707 -9.11 27.64 -36.70
C ASN A 707 -10.35 26.82 -37.08
N GLY A 708 -11.18 26.46 -36.09
CA GLY A 708 -12.39 25.69 -36.30
C GLY A 708 -13.46 26.43 -37.10
N GLN A 709 -13.62 27.74 -36.87
CA GLN A 709 -14.52 28.60 -37.63
C GLN A 709 -14.09 28.71 -39.09
N LEU A 710 -12.80 28.89 -39.35
CA LEU A 710 -12.26 28.88 -40.71
C LEU A 710 -12.56 27.56 -41.44
N LEU A 711 -12.39 26.41 -40.77
CA LEU A 711 -12.72 25.10 -41.36
C LEU A 711 -14.22 24.95 -41.69
N ILE A 712 -15.12 25.57 -40.91
CA ILE A 712 -16.55 25.60 -41.24
C ILE A 712 -16.79 26.50 -42.46
N GLU A 713 -16.22 27.70 -42.49
CA GLU A 713 -16.37 28.66 -43.58
C GLU A 713 -15.87 28.11 -44.92
N GLU A 714 -14.76 27.37 -44.89
CA GLU A 714 -14.17 26.70 -46.07
C GLU A 714 -14.91 25.40 -46.44
N GLY A 715 -15.82 24.93 -45.60
CA GLY A 715 -16.59 23.70 -45.81
C GLY A 715 -15.78 22.42 -45.61
N GLU A 716 -14.62 22.50 -44.97
CA GLU A 716 -13.79 21.34 -44.63
C GLU A 716 -14.38 20.51 -43.47
N THR A 717 -15.19 21.15 -42.62
CA THR A 717 -15.89 20.48 -41.52
C THR A 717 -17.36 20.91 -41.45
N PRO A 718 -18.31 20.00 -41.16
CA PRO A 718 -19.70 20.38 -41.02
C PRO A 718 -19.95 21.14 -39.71
N GLU A 719 -21.07 21.87 -39.66
CA GLU A 719 -21.63 22.43 -38.43
C GLU A 719 -22.20 21.35 -37.50
N TRP A 720 -22.48 20.14 -38.00
CA TRP A 720 -23.02 19.04 -37.21
C TRP A 720 -21.95 18.37 -36.35
N LEU A 721 -22.28 18.09 -35.10
CA LEU A 721 -21.43 17.28 -34.23
C LEU A 721 -21.46 15.81 -34.68
N GLN A 722 -20.31 15.13 -34.56
CA GLN A 722 -20.22 13.68 -34.74
C GLN A 722 -21.22 12.98 -33.83
N TRP A 723 -21.88 11.93 -34.33
CA TRP A 723 -23.02 11.28 -33.68
C TRP A 723 -22.79 10.83 -32.23
N THR A 724 -21.56 10.42 -31.92
CA THR A 724 -21.12 10.00 -30.58
C THR A 724 -20.87 11.16 -29.63
N CYS A 725 -20.60 12.37 -30.15
CA CYS A 725 -20.36 13.58 -29.37
C CYS A 725 -21.60 14.48 -29.23
N GLN A 726 -22.78 14.01 -29.63
CA GLN A 726 -24.02 14.77 -29.51
C GLN A 726 -24.61 14.63 -28.10
N GLY A 727 -25.14 15.73 -27.56
CA GLY A 727 -25.94 15.74 -26.32
C GLY A 727 -27.35 15.21 -26.58
N ARG A 728 -27.49 13.91 -26.87
CA ARG A 728 -28.75 13.29 -27.33
C ARG A 728 -29.25 12.13 -26.46
N LEU A 729 -28.39 11.58 -25.62
CA LEU A 729 -28.66 10.47 -24.71
C LEU A 729 -28.08 10.80 -23.33
N ASP A 730 -28.78 10.39 -22.29
CA ASP A 730 -28.23 10.34 -20.93
C ASP A 730 -27.24 9.16 -20.82
N HIS A 731 -26.03 9.40 -20.31
CA HIS A 731 -24.97 8.36 -20.26
C HIS A 731 -25.10 7.38 -19.07
N TRP A 732 -25.97 7.69 -18.12
CA TRP A 732 -26.28 6.84 -16.97
C TRP A 732 -27.42 5.88 -17.26
N THR A 733 -28.47 6.36 -17.94
CA THR A 733 -29.69 5.58 -18.22
C THR A 733 -29.83 5.12 -19.67
N ASN A 734 -29.04 5.70 -20.59
CA ASN A 734 -29.18 5.53 -22.04
C ASN A 734 -30.54 6.00 -22.60
N GLU A 735 -31.29 6.79 -21.82
CA GLU A 735 -32.55 7.39 -22.24
C GLU A 735 -32.29 8.58 -23.17
N SER A 736 -33.26 8.87 -24.04
CA SER A 736 -33.11 9.96 -24.97
C SER A 736 -33.46 11.31 -24.36
N ILE A 737 -32.54 12.26 -24.51
CA ILE A 737 -32.77 13.66 -24.15
C ILE A 737 -33.90 14.23 -25.03
N PRO A 738 -34.85 15.02 -24.47
CA PRO A 738 -35.92 15.68 -25.22
C PRO A 738 -35.38 16.47 -26.41
N TYR A 739 -36.03 16.36 -27.57
CA TYR A 739 -35.55 16.95 -28.83
C TYR A 739 -35.21 18.45 -28.72
N SER A 740 -36.00 19.21 -27.96
CA SER A 740 -35.79 20.65 -27.73
C SER A 740 -34.53 21.01 -26.95
N SER A 741 -33.97 20.06 -26.20
CA SER A 741 -32.80 20.24 -25.35
C SER A 741 -31.54 19.62 -25.94
N ARG A 742 -31.67 18.88 -27.06
CA ARG A 742 -30.53 18.19 -27.65
C ARG A 742 -29.54 19.19 -28.24
N ILE A 743 -28.27 18.88 -28.07
CA ILE A 743 -27.16 19.57 -28.71
C ILE A 743 -26.60 18.68 -29.82
N THR A 744 -26.94 18.98 -31.08
CA THR A 744 -26.55 18.17 -32.25
C THR A 744 -25.68 18.92 -33.26
N SER A 745 -25.60 20.24 -33.16
CA SER A 745 -24.82 21.11 -34.03
C SER A 745 -24.00 22.09 -33.21
N ASP A 746 -22.92 22.56 -33.81
CA ASP A 746 -21.93 23.49 -33.28
C ASP A 746 -21.50 24.45 -34.40
N PRO A 747 -22.41 25.37 -34.82
CA PRO A 747 -22.18 26.26 -35.96
C PRO A 747 -21.07 27.29 -35.69
N ASN A 748 -20.81 27.61 -34.42
CA ASN A 748 -19.79 28.56 -34.01
C ASN A 748 -18.45 27.90 -33.67
N TYR A 749 -18.35 26.57 -33.75
CA TYR A 749 -17.22 25.77 -33.27
C TYR A 749 -16.93 25.85 -31.75
N THR A 750 -17.82 26.48 -30.97
CA THR A 750 -17.65 26.68 -29.52
C THR A 750 -17.56 25.37 -28.74
N ILE A 751 -18.43 24.39 -29.05
CA ILE A 751 -18.45 23.11 -28.33
C ILE A 751 -17.18 22.30 -28.65
N ARG A 752 -16.75 22.31 -29.92
CA ARG A 752 -15.53 21.62 -30.35
C ARG A 752 -14.25 22.28 -29.81
N ALA A 753 -14.24 23.60 -29.63
CA ALA A 753 -13.15 24.30 -28.96
C ALA A 753 -13.04 23.87 -27.48
N TRP A 754 -14.16 23.89 -26.75
CA TRP A 754 -14.19 23.37 -25.37
C TRP A 754 -13.83 21.89 -25.26
N ARG A 755 -14.25 21.07 -26.23
CA ARG A 755 -13.82 19.68 -26.33
C ARG A 755 -12.30 19.57 -26.47
N GLY A 756 -11.66 20.44 -27.25
CA GLY A 756 -10.19 20.44 -27.37
C GLY A 756 -9.50 20.83 -26.06
N VAL A 757 -10.04 21.81 -25.33
CA VAL A 757 -9.57 22.15 -23.98
C VAL A 757 -9.70 20.96 -23.02
N LEU A 758 -10.86 20.29 -22.98
CA LEU A 758 -11.04 19.09 -22.15
C LEU A 758 -10.06 17.98 -22.55
N SER A 759 -9.86 17.73 -23.84
CA SER A 759 -8.90 16.72 -24.30
C SER A 759 -7.48 17.05 -23.84
N TYR A 760 -7.07 18.33 -23.89
CA TYR A 760 -5.79 18.79 -23.37
C TYR A 760 -5.68 18.48 -21.88
N MET A 761 -6.65 18.95 -21.08
CA MET A 761 -6.61 18.81 -19.63
C MET A 761 -6.65 17.36 -19.15
N LEU A 762 -7.45 16.52 -19.79
CA LEU A 762 -7.59 15.08 -19.45
C LEU A 762 -6.41 14.24 -19.92
N SER A 763 -5.59 14.75 -20.87
CA SER A 763 -4.37 14.09 -21.34
C SER A 763 -3.11 14.48 -20.55
N ASP A 764 -3.21 15.55 -19.75
CA ASP A 764 -2.13 16.04 -18.90
C ASP A 764 -1.92 15.10 -17.70
N TYR A 765 -0.69 15.00 -17.22
CA TYR A 765 -0.35 14.15 -16.08
C TYR A 765 -1.12 14.59 -14.82
N ARG A 766 -1.39 15.88 -14.63
CA ARG A 766 -2.18 16.41 -13.50
C ARG A 766 -3.57 15.79 -13.37
N PHE A 767 -4.13 15.24 -14.45
CA PHE A 767 -5.42 14.54 -14.36
C PHE A 767 -5.29 13.09 -13.89
N ILE A 768 -4.22 12.39 -14.25
CA ILE A 768 -4.05 10.97 -13.91
C ILE A 768 -3.26 10.74 -12.62
N TYR A 769 -2.74 11.82 -12.02
CA TYR A 769 -2.10 11.82 -10.72
C TYR A 769 -2.98 12.55 -9.68
N GLU A 770 -2.92 12.14 -8.42
CA GLU A 770 -3.48 12.86 -7.24
C GLU A 770 -2.57 12.75 -6.02
#